data_AF-A0A1V4SCI3-F1
#
_entry.id   AF-A0A1V4SCI3-F1
#
_cell.length_a   1.000
_cell.length_b   1.000
_cell.length_c   1.000
_cell.angle_alpha   90.00
_cell.angle_beta   90.00
_cell.angle_gamma   90.00
#
_symmetry.space_group_name_H-M   'P 1'
#
loop_
_entity.id
_entity.type
_entity.pdbx_description
1 polymer ?
#
loop_
_entity_poly.entity_id
_entity_poly.type
_entity_poly.pdbx_seq_one_letter_code
_entity_poly.pdbx_strand_id
1 'polypeptide(L)'
;MSLSTNLVSGLSSGFDWRSMIDKLMAIEHKRVDIVENRKSEYESKLSAFQSVNTMLLSLKTQSVTLAKKDSFNVYTTSLTTTSSSYTASDFMTVTTSADAAPGSHTIEMTTSSSIAQARKISSRSFSSYNEALSLAGEFIINGRAVSVDDTDDLAGIRDKINNVNSGSNATGVTASILAVSDTDYRLILTSDNTGEDAFNIFDASADTVNILQNTSTGLGFLDSTAPTIKNPTSDGAESGRFSSSEVAIGSLLGLTSAQTGTGITIGGSTVDINLATQSLTTIAGNIDALAGVSASVKSVTEDGTTSYYIDISGTTTFGDKNNVLQTLGILVGGQGDVAEVHTSDTANIKTTAAGGGAITSATKWNEIDTGGDANNVINNDTISISGTKHDGTSVSGTYTIADKAADTMQGLLDKIETVFGLNAGSATVNADGKIVVTDSTAGDSELSISLTSNNEGGGTLDLGTITASIEGYTMQTAEGKDANIKIDGTTITSSTNVITDVISGVTINLKKIESGEQVDLNISRDIDSIKSSVQSFIDGYNEILEYINDQFAWDEDTQSAGLLSGDGTLSSIKSGLQNIVISTIKNLPADMNALSLIGINSDSNGILSINDDVFTNALVDDFNGVRRIFVAEGTTTDGDIKYISHTRETVAGDYAVNITTAAEKANVTGTKDLSSGIASDETIVITQGDSTATIVLDDTGNGKSIDDIVNAINSELDTVYTELWTGTKANKDLDANVIASGTLWKDIDTTGAPGNDIIDGDTISFEGKTRSGTSVSGTYTISDKTTDTVQGLLSAIEDAYGNNVSANINADGKLIVTDNTAGASQLEISLDCSDAHSLTFGTMEVTTEGRYAMAVTASKDASNQLVLESDDYGSDISFTIDVSGAELGLTDGAHSGIDVAGTINGEAATGSGRTLTGDAPAAGETTSVEGLSVSVSLTAAQLASQGEAQGNVKVTMGVAELFDRELYGITDPIDGYVSFKQDSLQNSIDSFETQIENMEAFLNRKTESLINRFVAMELSLSKIQNQSDWLTGQINASYSGWGW
;
A
#
# COMPACT_ATOMS: atom_id res chain seq x y z
N MET A 1 57.10 8.69 29.16
CA MET A 1 57.78 7.39 29.37
C MET A 1 58.53 7.41 30.68
N SER A 2 58.30 6.35 31.48
CA SER A 2 59.02 5.97 32.68
C SER A 2 60.51 5.74 32.40
N LEU A 3 61.38 6.49 33.09
CA LEU A 3 62.73 6.14 33.55
C LEU A 3 63.43 7.40 34.09
N SER A 4 62.95 7.93 35.22
CA SER A 4 63.78 8.80 36.06
C SER A 4 64.27 7.97 37.24
N THR A 5 65.43 7.34 37.07
CA THR A 5 66.28 6.97 38.21
C THR A 5 66.41 8.20 39.10
N ASN A 6 66.05 8.05 40.39
CA ASN A 6 66.29 9.04 41.43
C ASN A 6 67.81 9.25 41.60
N LEU A 7 68.42 10.02 40.70
CA LEU A 7 69.71 10.65 40.97
C LEU A 7 69.44 11.73 42.01
N VAL A 8 69.82 11.45 43.26
CA VAL A 8 69.73 12.37 44.39
C VAL A 8 70.62 13.58 44.08
N SER A 9 70.01 14.75 43.87
CA SER A 9 70.72 16.01 43.64
C SER A 9 71.51 16.41 44.89
N GLY A 10 72.72 16.97 44.72
CA GLY A 10 73.46 17.60 45.81
C GLY A 10 74.34 16.67 46.65
N LEU A 11 74.59 15.41 46.24
CA LEU A 11 75.41 14.47 47.00
C LEU A 11 76.87 14.90 47.18
N SER A 12 77.46 15.63 46.21
CA SER A 12 78.87 16.09 46.30
C SER A 12 79.00 17.58 46.65
N SER A 13 78.00 18.41 46.35
CA SER A 13 78.09 19.87 46.44
C SER A 13 77.23 20.50 47.55
N GLY A 14 76.23 19.78 48.08
CA GLY A 14 75.24 20.31 49.01
C GLY A 14 74.19 21.25 48.40
N PHE A 15 74.22 21.48 47.08
CA PHE A 15 73.28 22.34 46.36
C PHE A 15 72.21 21.54 45.62
N ASP A 16 70.93 21.80 45.91
CA ASP A 16 69.79 21.27 45.16
C ASP A 16 69.57 22.06 43.86
N TRP A 17 70.42 21.78 42.87
CA TRP A 17 70.34 22.42 41.56
C TRP A 17 69.08 22.01 40.79
N ARG A 18 68.44 20.89 41.12
CA ARG A 18 67.21 20.44 40.46
C ARG A 18 66.05 21.35 40.80
N SER A 19 65.85 21.67 42.08
CA SER A 19 64.86 22.68 42.50
C SER A 19 65.09 24.06 41.83
N MET A 20 66.35 24.42 41.56
CA MET A 20 66.68 25.67 40.88
C MET A 20 66.38 25.64 39.37
N ILE A 21 66.68 24.52 38.69
CA ILE A 21 66.25 24.31 37.30
C ILE A 21 64.72 24.34 37.22
N ASP A 22 64.01 23.66 38.12
CA ASP A 22 62.55 23.66 38.13
C ASP A 22 61.98 25.08 38.31
N LYS A 23 62.57 25.90 39.20
CA LYS A 23 62.19 27.32 39.36
C LYS A 23 62.50 28.18 38.13
N LEU A 24 63.62 27.92 37.43
CA LEU A 24 63.96 28.60 36.18
C LEU A 24 63.01 28.21 35.05
N MET A 25 62.70 26.91 34.94
CA MET A 25 61.76 26.40 33.97
C MET A 25 60.35 26.92 34.24
N ALA A 26 59.92 27.02 35.50
CA ALA A 26 58.64 27.62 35.86
C ALA A 26 58.53 29.12 35.46
N ILE A 27 59.62 29.88 35.49
CA ILE A 27 59.63 31.27 35.00
C ILE A 27 59.55 31.32 33.48
N GLU A 28 60.25 30.44 32.78
CA GLU A 28 60.22 30.36 31.32
C GLU A 28 58.88 29.81 30.79
N HIS A 29 58.24 28.93 31.55
CA HIS A 29 56.91 28.37 31.26
C HIS A 29 55.81 29.44 31.28
N LYS A 30 56.00 30.57 31.98
CA LYS A 30 55.04 31.70 31.94
C LYS A 30 54.70 32.17 30.53
N ARG A 31 55.62 31.99 29.56
CA ARG A 31 55.35 32.33 28.16
C ARG A 31 54.38 31.35 27.51
N VAL A 32 54.48 30.06 27.87
CA VAL A 32 53.51 29.02 27.49
C VAL A 32 52.17 29.32 28.16
N ASP A 33 52.16 29.59 29.46
CA ASP A 33 50.94 29.91 30.22
C ASP A 33 50.16 31.08 29.58
N ILE A 34 50.84 32.11 29.06
CA ILE A 34 50.19 33.24 28.37
C ILE A 34 49.51 32.78 27.08
N VAL A 35 50.15 31.93 26.27
CA VAL A 35 49.58 31.43 25.01
C VAL A 35 48.45 30.43 25.31
N GLU A 36 48.61 29.60 26.34
CA GLU A 36 47.60 28.66 26.81
C GLU A 36 46.35 29.37 27.34
N ASN A 37 46.52 30.44 28.12
CA ASN A 37 45.41 31.30 28.54
C ASN A 37 44.68 31.94 27.35
N ARG A 38 45.42 32.38 26.32
CA ARG A 38 44.82 32.92 25.07
C ARG A 38 44.09 31.84 24.27
N LYS A 39 44.63 30.63 24.22
CA LYS A 39 43.98 29.47 23.60
C LYS A 39 42.65 29.20 24.30
N SER A 40 42.65 29.10 25.62
CA SER A 40 41.45 28.87 26.43
C SER A 40 40.38 29.95 26.24
N GLU A 41 40.79 31.22 26.11
CA GLU A 41 39.89 32.31 25.75
C GLU A 41 39.23 32.09 24.37
N TYR A 42 40.01 31.67 23.36
CA TYR A 42 39.49 31.43 22.01
C TYR A 42 38.63 30.17 21.93
N GLU A 43 38.96 29.10 22.66
CA GLU A 43 38.11 27.90 22.82
C GLU A 43 36.75 28.26 23.44
N SER A 44 36.76 29.14 24.45
CA SER A 44 35.52 29.65 25.06
C SER A 44 34.71 30.49 24.07
N LYS A 45 35.36 31.33 23.26
CA LYS A 45 34.70 32.12 22.20
C LYS A 45 34.10 31.23 21.12
N LEU A 46 34.83 30.20 20.70
CA LEU A 46 34.34 29.22 19.72
C LEU A 46 33.11 28.50 20.26
N SER A 47 33.17 28.04 21.51
CA SER A 47 32.03 27.38 22.18
C SER A 47 30.81 28.30 22.23
N ALA A 48 31.00 29.58 22.57
CA ALA A 48 29.93 30.58 22.58
C ALA A 48 29.33 30.79 21.17
N PHE A 49 30.14 30.88 20.11
CA PHE A 49 29.65 30.95 18.73
C PHE A 49 28.96 29.66 18.25
N GLN A 50 29.36 28.49 18.75
CA GLN A 50 28.66 27.22 18.48
C GLN A 50 27.28 27.20 19.14
N SER A 51 27.15 27.74 20.36
CA SER A 51 25.84 27.93 21.00
C SER A 51 24.95 28.88 20.21
N VAL A 52 25.48 30.04 19.79
CA VAL A 52 24.74 30.99 18.94
C VAL A 52 24.30 30.35 17.62
N ASN A 53 25.17 29.58 16.96
CA ASN A 53 24.81 28.87 15.73
C ASN A 53 23.67 27.86 15.97
N THR A 54 23.71 27.14 17.09
CA THR A 54 22.65 26.19 17.47
C THR A 54 21.31 26.92 17.67
N MET A 55 21.30 28.06 18.37
CA MET A 55 20.11 28.88 18.55
C MET A 55 19.58 29.44 17.22
N LEU A 56 20.47 29.93 16.34
CA LEU A 56 20.10 30.42 15.01
C LEU A 56 19.51 29.32 14.12
N LEU A 57 20.06 28.10 14.17
CA LEU A 57 19.51 26.95 13.44
C LEU A 57 18.14 26.50 14.00
N SER A 58 17.94 26.61 15.31
CA SER A 58 16.64 26.39 15.94
C SER A 58 15.60 27.40 15.45
N LEU A 59 15.93 28.70 15.50
CA LEU A 59 15.06 29.76 14.98
C LEU A 59 14.81 29.60 13.47
N LYS A 60 15.82 29.19 12.69
CA LYS A 60 15.67 28.91 11.25
C LYS A 60 14.65 27.80 11.03
N THR A 61 14.71 26.73 11.81
CA THR A 61 13.74 25.62 11.73
C THR A 61 12.31 26.09 12.02
N GLN A 62 12.13 26.91 13.06
CA GLN A 62 10.84 27.51 13.40
C GLN A 62 10.35 28.47 12.30
N SER A 63 11.25 29.27 11.74
CA SER A 63 10.96 30.23 10.65
C SER A 63 10.53 29.52 9.38
N VAL A 64 11.27 28.48 8.95
CA VAL A 64 10.90 27.65 7.79
C VAL A 64 9.56 26.97 7.98
N THR A 65 9.27 26.50 9.21
CA THR A 65 7.98 25.90 9.51
C THR A 65 6.88 26.94 9.40
N LEU A 66 7.02 28.09 10.05
CA LEU A 66 6.01 29.15 10.05
C LEU A 66 5.86 29.85 8.69
N ALA A 67 6.90 29.85 7.84
CA ALA A 67 6.84 30.42 6.49
C ALA A 67 5.97 29.61 5.51
N LYS A 68 5.61 28.37 5.87
CA LYS A 68 4.73 27.53 5.04
C LYS A 68 3.26 27.90 5.23
N LYS A 69 2.54 28.01 4.13
CA LYS A 69 1.07 28.24 4.12
C LYS A 69 0.31 27.19 4.94
N ASP A 70 0.73 25.93 4.87
CA ASP A 70 0.04 24.82 5.54
C ASP A 70 0.12 24.89 7.06
N SER A 71 1.13 25.57 7.61
CA SER A 71 1.25 25.83 9.06
C SER A 71 0.12 26.70 9.60
N PHE A 72 -0.61 27.39 8.72
CA PHE A 72 -1.82 28.15 9.08
C PHE A 72 -3.12 27.42 8.69
N ASN A 73 -3.06 26.40 7.83
CA ASN A 73 -4.21 25.58 7.46
C ASN A 73 -4.40 24.43 8.46
N VAL A 74 -4.43 24.77 9.76
CA VAL A 74 -4.68 23.81 10.83
C VAL A 74 -6.13 23.96 11.28
N TYR A 75 -6.81 22.83 11.40
CA TYR A 75 -8.22 22.77 11.74
C TYR A 75 -8.43 21.91 12.96
N THR A 76 -9.47 22.26 13.72
CA THR A 76 -9.93 21.52 14.88
C THR A 76 -11.42 21.22 14.69
N THR A 77 -11.88 20.18 15.38
CA THR A 77 -13.26 19.73 15.30
C THR A 77 -13.93 19.78 16.65
N SER A 78 -15.21 20.14 16.64
CA SER A 78 -16.10 20.01 17.79
C SER A 78 -17.30 19.18 17.39
N LEU A 79 -17.53 18.11 18.15
CA LEU A 79 -18.66 17.23 17.95
C LEU A 79 -19.69 17.48 19.05
N THR A 80 -20.93 17.76 18.66
CA THR A 80 -22.07 17.83 19.56
C THR A 80 -23.12 16.80 19.15
N THR A 81 -23.88 16.27 20.11
CA THR A 81 -24.98 15.35 19.82
C THR A 81 -26.24 15.81 20.52
N THR A 82 -27.38 15.52 19.90
CA THR A 82 -28.71 15.70 20.51
C THR A 82 -29.07 14.59 21.49
N SER A 83 -28.26 13.53 21.58
CA SER A 83 -28.54 12.38 22.44
C SER A 83 -28.56 12.76 23.92
N SER A 84 -29.54 12.24 24.65
CA SER A 84 -29.58 12.33 26.12
C SER A 84 -28.82 11.20 26.82
N SER A 85 -28.40 10.18 26.08
CA SER A 85 -27.83 8.94 26.62
C SER A 85 -26.36 8.73 26.27
N TYR A 86 -25.88 9.40 25.21
CA TYR A 86 -24.54 9.25 24.69
C TYR A 86 -23.87 10.60 24.48
N THR A 87 -22.54 10.58 24.47
CA THR A 87 -21.72 11.70 24.01
C THR A 87 -21.36 11.50 22.54
N ALA A 88 -21.05 12.58 21.82
CA ALA A 88 -20.72 12.47 20.40
C ALA A 88 -19.50 11.55 20.14
N SER A 89 -18.53 11.51 21.08
CA SER A 89 -17.36 10.62 21.03
C SER A 89 -17.66 9.14 21.20
N ASP A 90 -18.84 8.79 21.73
CA ASP A 90 -19.29 7.39 21.80
C ASP A 90 -19.69 6.87 20.42
N PHE A 91 -20.14 7.77 19.53
CA PHE A 91 -20.54 7.44 18.16
C PHE A 91 -19.36 7.46 17.20
N MET A 92 -18.52 8.49 17.26
CA MET A 92 -17.44 8.68 16.29
C MET A 92 -16.31 9.57 16.80
N THR A 93 -15.16 9.52 16.11
CA THR A 93 -14.08 10.51 16.25
C THR A 93 -13.71 11.06 14.88
N VAL A 94 -13.33 12.34 14.83
CA VAL A 94 -13.03 13.02 13.57
C VAL A 94 -11.64 13.63 13.62
N THR A 95 -10.89 13.47 12.54
CA THR A 95 -9.58 14.12 12.32
C THR A 95 -9.62 14.93 11.03
N THR A 96 -8.76 15.95 10.92
CA THR A 96 -8.69 16.86 9.78
C THR A 96 -7.28 16.98 9.22
N SER A 97 -7.16 17.16 7.91
CA SER A 97 -5.92 17.50 7.19
C SER A 97 -5.87 19.01 6.86
N ALA A 98 -4.80 19.44 6.17
CA ALA A 98 -4.65 20.82 5.70
C ALA A 98 -5.65 21.21 4.58
N ASP A 99 -6.30 20.23 3.97
CA ASP A 99 -7.29 20.42 2.90
C ASP A 99 -8.71 20.68 3.45
N ALA A 100 -8.91 20.50 4.76
CA ALA A 100 -10.19 20.76 5.39
C ALA A 100 -10.59 22.24 5.24
N ALA A 101 -11.90 22.49 5.27
CA ALA A 101 -12.46 23.83 5.28
C ALA A 101 -13.32 24.05 6.53
N PRO A 102 -13.35 25.27 7.11
CA PRO A 102 -14.27 25.58 8.18
C PRO A 102 -15.72 25.41 7.71
N GLY A 103 -16.54 24.73 8.50
CA GLY A 103 -17.88 24.34 8.11
C GLY A 103 -18.62 23.60 9.21
N SER A 104 -19.91 23.36 9.01
CA SER A 104 -20.74 22.56 9.90
C SER A 104 -21.44 21.49 9.06
N HIS A 105 -21.40 20.25 9.54
CA HIS A 105 -21.99 19.09 8.89
C HIS A 105 -22.83 18.32 9.90
N THR A 106 -24.00 17.88 9.46
CA THR A 106 -24.91 17.08 10.26
C THR A 106 -24.79 15.62 9.85
N ILE A 107 -24.47 14.77 10.82
CA ILE A 107 -24.34 13.32 10.63
C ILE A 107 -25.54 12.65 11.32
N GLU A 108 -26.43 12.06 10.53
CA GLU A 108 -27.65 11.42 11.00
C GLU A 108 -27.53 9.89 10.97
N MET A 109 -27.97 9.26 12.06
CA MET A 109 -28.07 7.82 12.19
C MET A 109 -29.54 7.40 12.03
N THR A 110 -29.83 6.69 10.94
CA THR A 110 -31.19 6.26 10.61
C THR A 110 -31.45 4.81 11.05
N THR A 111 -32.66 4.28 10.81
CA THR A 111 -32.97 2.86 11.07
C THR A 111 -32.21 1.90 10.16
N SER A 112 -31.73 2.36 9.00
CA SER A 112 -30.89 1.55 8.10
C SER A 112 -29.39 1.71 8.39
N SER A 113 -29.00 2.65 9.27
CA SER A 113 -27.61 2.91 9.59
C SER A 113 -26.96 1.74 10.34
N SER A 114 -25.73 1.41 9.97
CA SER A 114 -24.93 0.35 10.55
C SER A 114 -23.46 0.74 10.62
N ILE A 115 -22.73 0.10 11.52
CA ILE A 115 -21.26 0.05 11.44
C ILE A 115 -20.86 -1.08 10.51
N ALA A 116 -19.69 -0.93 9.89
CA ALA A 116 -19.11 -1.99 9.10
C ALA A 116 -18.72 -3.17 9.99
N GLN A 117 -19.03 -4.38 9.55
CA GLN A 117 -18.77 -5.63 10.28
C GLN A 117 -18.03 -6.62 9.39
N ALA A 118 -17.14 -7.39 10.02
CA ALA A 118 -16.41 -8.46 9.35
C ALA A 118 -17.31 -9.69 9.22
N ARG A 119 -17.23 -10.34 8.06
CA ARG A 119 -17.95 -11.57 7.76
C ARG A 119 -17.30 -12.77 8.45
N LYS A 120 -18.12 -13.70 8.95
CA LYS A 120 -17.66 -14.98 9.53
C LYS A 120 -18.55 -16.15 9.11
N ILE A 121 -17.92 -17.21 8.60
CA ILE A 121 -18.59 -18.48 8.29
C ILE A 121 -17.95 -19.67 9.01
N SER A 122 -18.75 -20.68 9.30
CA SER A 122 -18.36 -21.94 9.94
C SER A 122 -18.53 -23.10 8.95
N SER A 123 -17.60 -24.05 9.01
CA SER A 123 -17.77 -25.38 8.42
C SER A 123 -18.84 -26.17 9.17
N ARG A 124 -19.17 -27.37 8.65
CA ARG A 124 -19.85 -28.40 9.45
C ARG A 124 -18.95 -28.92 10.59
N SER A 125 -19.52 -29.74 11.46
CA SER A 125 -18.80 -30.46 12.52
C SER A 125 -17.89 -31.56 11.94
N PHE A 126 -16.74 -31.72 12.59
CA PHE A 126 -15.80 -32.82 12.39
C PHE A 126 -15.48 -33.48 13.73
N SER A 127 -15.36 -34.81 13.72
CA SER A 127 -15.05 -35.58 14.94
C SER A 127 -13.63 -35.41 15.46
N SER A 128 -12.72 -34.89 14.62
CA SER A 128 -11.33 -34.61 14.94
C SER A 128 -10.81 -33.45 14.10
N TYR A 129 -9.82 -32.72 14.62
CA TYR A 129 -9.11 -31.68 13.88
C TYR A 129 -7.74 -32.12 13.35
N ASN A 130 -7.26 -33.31 13.75
CA ASN A 130 -5.90 -33.80 13.46
C ASN A 130 -5.88 -35.23 12.85
N GLU A 131 -6.97 -35.62 12.21
CA GLU A 131 -7.09 -36.86 11.45
C GLU A 131 -7.45 -36.52 10.01
N ALA A 132 -6.92 -37.28 9.05
CA ALA A 132 -7.09 -37.02 7.63
C ALA A 132 -8.58 -37.08 7.22
N LEU A 133 -9.03 -36.08 6.47
CA LEU A 133 -10.44 -35.96 6.05
C LEU A 133 -10.77 -36.79 4.81
N SER A 134 -9.77 -37.32 4.09
CA SER A 134 -9.94 -38.03 2.81
C SER A 134 -10.67 -37.19 1.76
N LEU A 135 -10.40 -35.88 1.75
CA LEU A 135 -10.94 -34.91 0.79
C LEU A 135 -9.86 -34.52 -0.22
N ALA A 136 -10.20 -34.41 -1.50
CA ALA A 136 -9.25 -33.99 -2.51
C ALA A 136 -9.88 -33.01 -3.50
N GLY A 137 -9.26 -31.84 -3.71
CA GLY A 137 -9.73 -30.81 -4.63
C GLY A 137 -9.24 -29.43 -4.28
N GLU A 138 -9.68 -28.41 -5.03
CA GLU A 138 -9.31 -27.01 -4.78
C GLU A 138 -10.56 -26.15 -4.55
N PHE A 139 -10.40 -25.08 -3.80
CA PHE A 139 -11.41 -24.03 -3.66
C PHE A 139 -10.74 -22.67 -3.64
N ILE A 140 -11.50 -21.61 -3.90
CA ILE A 140 -10.96 -20.25 -4.01
C ILE A 140 -11.45 -19.40 -2.86
N ILE A 141 -10.55 -18.63 -2.24
CA ILE A 141 -10.89 -17.53 -1.34
C ILE A 141 -10.32 -16.24 -1.93
N ASN A 142 -11.17 -15.23 -2.18
CA ASN A 142 -10.78 -13.92 -2.70
C ASN A 142 -9.74 -13.98 -3.85
N GLY A 143 -9.98 -14.85 -4.82
CA GLY A 143 -9.13 -14.98 -6.01
C GLY A 143 -7.87 -15.83 -5.84
N ARG A 144 -7.68 -16.51 -4.69
CA ARG A 144 -6.60 -17.50 -4.52
C ARG A 144 -7.11 -18.90 -4.27
N ALA A 145 -6.50 -19.86 -4.95
CA ALA A 145 -6.73 -21.27 -4.74
C ALA A 145 -6.14 -21.76 -3.40
N VAL A 146 -6.87 -22.68 -2.77
CA VAL A 146 -6.44 -23.48 -1.62
C VAL A 146 -6.59 -24.95 -2.02
N SER A 147 -5.47 -25.67 -2.10
CA SER A 147 -5.46 -27.09 -2.44
C SER A 147 -5.66 -27.96 -1.21
N VAL A 148 -6.63 -28.87 -1.27
CA VAL A 148 -6.91 -29.88 -0.26
C VAL A 148 -6.51 -31.25 -0.81
N ASP A 149 -5.63 -31.93 -0.09
CA ASP A 149 -5.12 -33.25 -0.41
C ASP A 149 -5.82 -34.32 0.46
N ASP A 150 -5.90 -35.56 -0.03
CA ASP A 150 -6.59 -36.66 0.67
C ASP A 150 -6.03 -36.97 2.06
N THR A 151 -4.76 -36.59 2.30
CA THR A 151 -4.08 -36.72 3.59
C THR A 151 -4.25 -35.53 4.53
N ASP A 152 -4.86 -34.43 4.09
CA ASP A 152 -5.02 -33.24 4.94
C ASP A 152 -6.01 -33.48 6.08
N ASP A 153 -5.68 -32.94 7.24
CA ASP A 153 -6.58 -32.78 8.37
C ASP A 153 -7.11 -31.33 8.46
N LEU A 154 -8.02 -31.06 9.39
CA LEU A 154 -8.63 -29.73 9.55
C LEU A 154 -7.58 -28.66 9.92
N ALA A 155 -6.53 -29.03 10.66
CA ALA A 155 -5.43 -28.14 11.01
C ALA A 155 -4.55 -27.79 9.80
N GLY A 156 -4.28 -28.76 8.93
CA GLY A 156 -3.58 -28.58 7.66
C GLY A 156 -4.34 -27.65 6.73
N ILE A 157 -5.66 -27.84 6.57
CA ILE A 157 -6.50 -26.95 5.78
C ILE A 157 -6.51 -25.53 6.36
N ARG A 158 -6.65 -25.38 7.68
CA ARG A 158 -6.51 -24.07 8.36
C ARG A 158 -5.19 -23.40 8.02
N ASP A 159 -4.09 -24.14 8.11
CA ASP A 159 -2.74 -23.60 7.87
C ASP A 159 -2.53 -23.23 6.40
N LYS A 160 -3.06 -24.02 5.46
CA LYS A 160 -3.06 -23.69 4.03
C LYS A 160 -3.85 -22.40 3.73
N ILE A 161 -5.02 -22.22 4.34
CA ILE A 161 -5.81 -20.97 4.21
C ILE A 161 -5.02 -19.77 4.78
N ASN A 162 -4.48 -19.90 5.99
CA ASN A 162 -3.70 -18.82 6.61
C ASN A 162 -2.41 -18.52 5.85
N ASN A 163 -1.81 -19.51 5.19
CA ASN A 163 -0.62 -19.33 4.36
C ASN A 163 -0.93 -18.51 3.10
N VAL A 164 -2.06 -18.76 2.42
CA VAL A 164 -2.48 -17.93 1.29
C VAL A 164 -2.97 -16.53 1.71
N ASN A 165 -3.26 -16.32 3.00
CA ASN A 165 -3.52 -15.01 3.60
C ASN A 165 -2.24 -14.23 3.99
N SER A 166 -1.14 -14.42 3.26
CA SER A 166 0.13 -13.74 3.52
C SER A 166 0.79 -13.23 2.23
N GLY A 167 1.75 -12.32 2.36
CA GLY A 167 2.45 -11.71 1.22
C GLY A 167 1.65 -10.59 0.53
N SER A 168 2.11 -10.17 -0.65
CA SER A 168 1.59 -8.97 -1.35
C SER A 168 0.17 -9.10 -1.91
N ASN A 169 -0.36 -10.32 -2.07
CA ASN A 169 -1.78 -10.50 -2.46
C ASN A 169 -2.50 -11.40 -1.44
N ALA A 170 -2.37 -11.12 -0.15
CA ALA A 170 -3.08 -11.87 0.89
C ALA A 170 -4.61 -11.93 0.62
N THR A 171 -5.24 -13.07 0.92
CA THR A 171 -6.69 -13.25 0.71
C THR A 171 -7.57 -12.35 1.59
N GLY A 172 -7.05 -11.79 2.69
CA GLY A 172 -7.81 -11.05 3.68
C GLY A 172 -8.75 -11.93 4.51
N VAL A 173 -8.47 -13.22 4.62
CA VAL A 173 -9.30 -14.20 5.35
C VAL A 173 -8.46 -15.07 6.26
N THR A 174 -8.75 -15.01 7.55
CA THR A 174 -8.12 -15.83 8.58
C THR A 174 -8.97 -17.05 8.93
N ALA A 175 -8.34 -18.23 8.95
CA ALA A 175 -8.93 -19.48 9.38
C ALA A 175 -8.53 -19.85 10.82
N SER A 176 -9.48 -20.37 11.60
CA SER A 176 -9.25 -20.88 12.97
C SER A 176 -10.10 -22.12 13.24
N ILE A 177 -9.71 -22.94 14.21
CA ILE A 177 -10.50 -24.11 14.63
C ILE A 177 -11.20 -23.79 15.94
N LEU A 178 -12.52 -23.98 15.97
CA LEU A 178 -13.36 -23.92 17.16
C LEU A 178 -13.65 -25.35 17.64
N ALA A 179 -13.28 -25.66 18.88
CA ALA A 179 -13.65 -26.91 19.55
C ALA A 179 -14.94 -26.68 20.36
N VAL A 180 -16.06 -27.20 19.87
CA VAL A 180 -17.37 -27.14 20.54
C VAL A 180 -17.46 -28.24 21.61
N SER A 181 -16.93 -29.43 21.30
CA SER A 181 -16.81 -30.57 22.21
C SER A 181 -15.61 -31.45 21.86
N ASP A 182 -15.42 -32.56 22.58
CA ASP A 182 -14.36 -33.54 22.28
C ASP A 182 -14.54 -34.23 20.91
N THR A 183 -15.74 -34.15 20.30
CA THR A 183 -16.09 -34.75 19.01
C THR A 183 -16.76 -33.78 18.04
N ASP A 184 -16.67 -32.46 18.27
CA ASP A 184 -17.19 -31.41 17.37
C ASP A 184 -16.13 -30.31 17.26
N TYR A 185 -15.43 -30.32 16.12
CA TYR A 185 -14.48 -29.32 15.69
C TYR A 185 -14.97 -28.66 14.41
N ARG A 186 -14.88 -27.34 14.35
CA ARG A 186 -15.32 -26.55 13.19
C ARG A 186 -14.22 -25.61 12.73
N LEU A 187 -14.05 -25.50 11.42
CA LEU A 187 -13.20 -24.52 10.77
C LEU A 187 -13.99 -23.22 10.59
N ILE A 188 -13.50 -22.14 11.18
CA ILE A 188 -14.09 -20.81 11.16
C ILE A 188 -13.25 -19.91 10.27
N LEU A 189 -13.86 -19.35 9.23
CA LEU A 189 -13.24 -18.35 8.36
C LEU A 189 -13.77 -16.97 8.75
N THR A 190 -12.86 -16.04 9.01
CA THR A 190 -13.16 -14.66 9.39
C THR A 190 -12.49 -13.72 8.41
N SER A 191 -13.21 -12.75 7.87
CA SER A 191 -12.57 -11.68 7.11
C SER A 191 -11.71 -10.81 8.04
N ASP A 192 -10.53 -10.44 7.57
CA ASP A 192 -9.70 -9.44 8.25
C ASP A 192 -10.25 -8.02 8.04
N ASN A 193 -11.05 -7.84 6.99
CA ASN A 193 -11.71 -6.59 6.63
C ASN A 193 -13.20 -6.62 7.03
N THR A 194 -13.78 -5.43 7.14
CA THR A 194 -15.24 -5.27 7.27
C THR A 194 -15.88 -5.04 5.90
N GLY A 195 -17.21 -5.10 5.85
CA GLY A 195 -17.98 -4.80 4.65
C GLY A 195 -18.93 -5.93 4.26
N GLU A 196 -19.90 -5.64 3.40
CA GLU A 196 -20.85 -6.63 2.87
C GLU A 196 -20.13 -7.70 2.04
N ASP A 197 -19.18 -7.27 1.21
CA ASP A 197 -18.36 -8.13 0.34
C ASP A 197 -17.03 -8.60 0.98
N ALA A 198 -16.96 -8.65 2.31
CA ALA A 198 -15.72 -8.84 3.06
C ALA A 198 -14.87 -10.07 2.65
N PHE A 199 -15.50 -11.15 2.15
CA PHE A 199 -14.80 -12.15 1.31
C PHE A 199 -15.77 -13.07 0.56
N ASN A 200 -15.23 -13.68 -0.48
CA ASN A 200 -15.89 -14.67 -1.32
C ASN A 200 -15.18 -16.01 -1.25
N ILE A 201 -15.97 -17.09 -1.32
CA ILE A 201 -15.48 -18.46 -1.39
C ILE A 201 -16.19 -19.19 -2.52
N PHE A 202 -15.43 -19.87 -3.39
CA PHE A 202 -15.97 -20.59 -4.53
C PHE A 202 -15.42 -22.01 -4.58
N ASP A 203 -16.28 -22.96 -4.95
CA ASP A 203 -15.82 -24.33 -5.19
C ASP A 203 -15.09 -24.36 -6.53
N ALA A 204 -13.85 -24.85 -6.52
CA ALA A 204 -13.02 -25.03 -7.70
C ALA A 204 -12.59 -26.50 -7.80
N SER A 205 -13.45 -27.43 -7.37
CA SER A 205 -13.26 -28.87 -7.51
C SER A 205 -14.15 -29.43 -8.60
N ALA A 206 -13.93 -30.68 -8.99
CA ALA A 206 -14.82 -31.37 -9.92
C ALA A 206 -16.24 -31.55 -9.32
N ASP A 207 -17.28 -31.49 -10.16
CA ASP A 207 -18.70 -31.64 -9.73
C ASP A 207 -18.99 -32.91 -8.92
N THR A 208 -18.17 -33.96 -9.11
CA THR A 208 -18.33 -35.22 -8.38
C THR A 208 -17.84 -35.16 -6.93
N VAL A 209 -17.08 -34.12 -6.58
CA VAL A 209 -16.49 -33.96 -5.25
C VAL A 209 -17.16 -32.82 -4.49
N ASN A 210 -17.25 -31.62 -5.09
CA ASN A 210 -17.78 -30.40 -4.46
C ASN A 210 -17.32 -30.23 -3.00
N ILE A 211 -16.01 -30.02 -2.81
CA ILE A 211 -15.38 -30.02 -1.49
C ILE A 211 -15.93 -28.98 -0.52
N LEU A 212 -16.62 -27.93 -0.98
CA LEU A 212 -17.24 -26.94 -0.10
C LEU A 212 -18.67 -27.28 0.29
N GLN A 213 -19.39 -28.11 -0.48
CA GLN A 213 -20.80 -28.43 -0.19
C GLN A 213 -20.94 -29.22 1.12
N ASN A 214 -22.08 -29.04 1.80
CA ASN A 214 -22.43 -29.82 2.96
C ASN A 214 -22.90 -31.23 2.56
N THR A 215 -21.92 -32.07 2.26
CA THR A 215 -22.07 -33.51 2.08
C THR A 215 -21.23 -34.25 3.10
N SER A 216 -21.42 -35.57 3.23
CA SER A 216 -20.56 -36.41 4.09
C SER A 216 -19.07 -36.33 3.72
N THR A 217 -18.75 -35.83 2.53
CA THR A 217 -17.41 -35.70 1.95
C THR A 217 -17.07 -34.25 1.58
N GLY A 218 -17.66 -33.25 2.24
CA GLY A 218 -17.30 -31.84 2.01
C GLY A 218 -17.03 -31.09 3.32
N LEU A 219 -16.57 -29.85 3.20
CA LEU A 219 -16.28 -28.94 4.31
C LEU A 219 -17.53 -28.26 4.86
N GLY A 220 -18.60 -28.15 4.07
CA GLY A 220 -19.85 -27.52 4.52
C GLY A 220 -19.75 -26.00 4.64
N PHE A 221 -19.05 -25.35 3.72
CA PHE A 221 -19.11 -23.89 3.55
C PHE A 221 -20.15 -23.45 2.51
N LEU A 222 -20.77 -24.40 1.80
CA LEU A 222 -21.91 -24.21 0.90
C LEU A 222 -23.01 -25.22 1.24
N ASP A 223 -24.27 -24.85 1.04
CA ASP A 223 -25.39 -25.80 1.09
C ASP A 223 -25.48 -26.63 -0.21
N SER A 224 -26.54 -27.45 -0.31
CA SER A 224 -26.81 -28.30 -1.48
C SER A 224 -27.77 -27.66 -2.50
N THR A 225 -28.06 -26.36 -2.38
CA THR A 225 -28.91 -25.64 -3.33
C THR A 225 -28.15 -25.34 -4.62
N ALA A 226 -28.89 -25.13 -5.72
CA ALA A 226 -28.28 -24.78 -7.00
C ALA A 226 -27.62 -23.39 -6.91
N PRO A 227 -26.41 -23.20 -7.47
CA PRO A 227 -25.73 -21.90 -7.49
C PRO A 227 -26.57 -20.80 -8.12
N THR A 228 -26.47 -19.58 -7.59
CA THR A 228 -27.16 -18.39 -8.10
C THR A 228 -26.17 -17.40 -8.71
N ILE A 229 -26.67 -16.45 -9.50
CA ILE A 229 -25.83 -15.35 -10.01
C ILE A 229 -25.29 -14.55 -8.84
N LYS A 230 -23.98 -14.32 -8.82
CA LYS A 230 -23.33 -13.54 -7.77
C LYS A 230 -23.50 -12.04 -7.98
N ASN A 231 -23.09 -11.56 -9.16
CA ASN A 231 -23.09 -10.14 -9.52
C ASN A 231 -24.11 -9.91 -10.66
N PRO A 232 -25.42 -9.81 -10.37
CA PRO A 232 -26.43 -9.62 -11.41
C PRO A 232 -26.38 -8.20 -11.98
N THR A 233 -26.46 -8.09 -13.31
CA THR A 233 -26.73 -6.81 -13.99
C THR A 233 -28.22 -6.70 -14.34
N SER A 234 -28.65 -5.61 -14.98
CA SER A 234 -30.06 -5.43 -15.37
C SER A 234 -30.61 -6.56 -16.24
N ASP A 235 -29.74 -7.18 -17.03
CA ASP A 235 -30.08 -8.17 -18.05
C ASP A 235 -29.02 -9.27 -18.21
N GLY A 236 -28.13 -9.43 -17.21
CA GLY A 236 -27.12 -10.49 -17.20
C GLY A 236 -26.31 -10.60 -15.91
N ALA A 237 -24.99 -10.82 -16.04
CA ALA A 237 -24.11 -11.10 -14.91
C ALA A 237 -22.65 -10.68 -15.17
N GLU A 238 -21.95 -10.28 -14.11
CA GLU A 238 -20.50 -10.05 -14.13
C GLU A 238 -19.73 -11.22 -13.50
N SER A 239 -18.50 -11.46 -13.98
CA SER A 239 -17.55 -12.34 -13.32
C SER A 239 -16.92 -11.72 -12.06
N GLY A 240 -16.07 -12.49 -11.38
CA GLY A 240 -15.12 -11.96 -10.41
C GLY A 240 -14.12 -10.98 -11.05
N ARG A 241 -13.35 -10.31 -10.20
CA ARG A 241 -12.27 -9.40 -10.59
C ARG A 241 -10.94 -10.17 -10.66
N PHE A 242 -10.14 -9.91 -11.69
CA PHE A 242 -8.87 -10.58 -11.97
C PHE A 242 -7.77 -9.57 -12.28
N SER A 243 -6.51 -9.91 -12.01
CA SER A 243 -5.38 -8.99 -12.24
C SER A 243 -4.95 -8.85 -13.71
N SER A 244 -5.44 -9.71 -14.61
CA SER A 244 -5.13 -9.66 -16.04
C SER A 244 -6.29 -10.16 -16.88
N SER A 245 -6.48 -9.59 -18.07
CA SER A 245 -7.41 -10.08 -19.08
C SER A 245 -6.84 -11.17 -19.98
N GLU A 246 -5.50 -11.26 -20.08
CA GLU A 246 -4.79 -12.07 -21.09
C GLU A 246 -4.14 -13.35 -20.53
N VAL A 247 -3.91 -13.43 -19.22
CA VAL A 247 -3.38 -14.64 -18.58
C VAL A 247 -4.50 -15.66 -18.36
N ALA A 248 -4.19 -16.96 -18.51
CA ALA A 248 -5.14 -18.02 -18.25
C ALA A 248 -5.66 -18.00 -16.80
N ILE A 249 -6.96 -18.20 -16.63
CA ILE A 249 -7.64 -18.04 -15.32
C ILE A 249 -7.04 -18.93 -14.24
N GLY A 250 -6.67 -20.17 -14.59
CA GLY A 250 -6.04 -21.11 -13.66
C GLY A 250 -4.72 -20.59 -13.10
N SER A 251 -3.90 -19.94 -13.94
CA SER A 251 -2.64 -19.34 -13.51
C SER A 251 -2.86 -18.11 -12.63
N LEU A 252 -3.86 -17.28 -12.95
CA LEU A 252 -4.20 -16.11 -12.15
C LEU A 252 -4.68 -16.47 -10.74
N LEU A 253 -5.43 -17.56 -10.64
CA LEU A 253 -5.99 -18.04 -9.37
C LEU A 253 -5.02 -18.96 -8.60
N GLY A 254 -3.92 -19.40 -9.22
CA GLY A 254 -2.98 -20.35 -8.64
C GLY A 254 -3.51 -21.78 -8.53
N LEU A 255 -4.43 -22.18 -9.42
CA LEU A 255 -5.01 -23.52 -9.45
C LEU A 255 -3.99 -24.55 -9.96
N THR A 256 -3.81 -25.63 -9.22
CA THR A 256 -2.97 -26.78 -9.63
C THR A 256 -3.70 -27.75 -10.53
N SER A 257 -5.04 -27.78 -10.46
CA SER A 257 -5.92 -28.61 -11.28
C SER A 257 -7.10 -27.78 -11.78
N ALA A 258 -6.83 -26.81 -12.67
CA ALA A 258 -7.83 -25.85 -13.15
C ALA A 258 -8.99 -26.50 -13.93
N GLN A 259 -10.18 -25.92 -13.77
CA GLN A 259 -11.42 -26.55 -14.23
C GLN A 259 -11.59 -26.48 -15.74
N THR A 260 -12.09 -27.57 -16.31
CA THR A 260 -12.45 -27.68 -17.73
C THR A 260 -13.89 -28.13 -17.85
N GLY A 261 -14.73 -27.30 -18.46
CA GLY A 261 -16.16 -27.56 -18.61
C GLY A 261 -16.53 -27.72 -20.08
N THR A 262 -17.06 -28.89 -20.43
CA THR A 262 -17.80 -29.07 -21.70
C THR A 262 -19.28 -29.08 -21.38
N GLY A 263 -20.08 -28.32 -22.14
CA GLY A 263 -21.53 -28.23 -21.92
C GLY A 263 -21.99 -27.28 -20.82
N ILE A 264 -21.21 -26.24 -20.50
CA ILE A 264 -21.68 -25.08 -19.72
C ILE A 264 -22.77 -24.40 -20.53
N THR A 265 -23.87 -23.96 -19.91
CA THR A 265 -24.98 -23.32 -20.63
C THR A 265 -25.15 -21.85 -20.26
N ILE A 266 -25.22 -20.99 -21.27
CA ILE A 266 -25.45 -19.54 -21.14
C ILE A 266 -26.55 -19.17 -22.14
N GLY A 267 -27.67 -18.63 -21.64
CA GLY A 267 -28.82 -18.29 -22.49
C GLY A 267 -29.44 -19.50 -23.20
N GLY A 268 -29.29 -20.71 -22.63
CA GLY A 268 -29.74 -21.96 -23.21
C GLY A 268 -28.85 -22.54 -24.32
N SER A 269 -27.75 -21.85 -24.67
CA SER A 269 -26.73 -22.35 -25.61
C SER A 269 -25.52 -22.88 -24.84
N THR A 270 -24.85 -23.90 -25.38
CA THR A 270 -23.65 -24.49 -24.76
C THR A 270 -22.37 -23.78 -25.20
N VAL A 271 -21.47 -23.56 -24.25
CA VAL A 271 -20.11 -23.05 -24.48
C VAL A 271 -19.10 -23.94 -23.76
N ASP A 272 -17.93 -24.11 -24.35
CA ASP A 272 -16.82 -24.84 -23.74
C ASP A 272 -15.83 -23.83 -23.15
N ILE A 273 -15.51 -24.00 -21.86
CA ILE A 273 -14.59 -23.11 -21.14
C ILE A 273 -13.52 -23.96 -20.46
N ASN A 274 -12.25 -23.61 -20.69
CA ASN A 274 -11.09 -24.27 -20.12
C ASN A 274 -10.26 -23.24 -19.35
N LEU A 275 -10.39 -23.23 -18.02
CA LEU A 275 -9.70 -22.27 -17.17
C LEU A 275 -8.18 -22.51 -17.12
N ALA A 276 -7.71 -23.71 -17.44
CA ALA A 276 -6.27 -24.01 -17.48
C ALA A 276 -5.55 -23.26 -18.61
N THR A 277 -6.23 -23.02 -19.74
CA THR A 277 -5.59 -22.48 -20.95
C THR A 277 -6.19 -21.19 -21.48
N GLN A 278 -7.42 -20.82 -21.07
CA GLN A 278 -8.12 -19.65 -21.60
C GLN A 278 -8.04 -18.45 -20.64
N SER A 279 -7.85 -17.27 -21.22
CA SER A 279 -7.88 -15.96 -20.56
C SER A 279 -9.28 -15.37 -20.48
N LEU A 280 -9.49 -14.27 -19.75
CA LEU A 280 -10.79 -13.57 -19.73
C LEU A 280 -11.20 -13.14 -21.14
N THR A 281 -10.27 -12.60 -21.92
CA THR A 281 -10.53 -12.16 -23.30
C THR A 281 -11.00 -13.32 -24.19
N THR A 282 -10.35 -14.48 -24.06
CA THR A 282 -10.73 -15.68 -24.81
C THR A 282 -12.11 -16.20 -24.38
N ILE A 283 -12.37 -16.23 -23.08
CA ILE A 283 -13.66 -16.70 -22.53
C ILE A 283 -14.78 -15.75 -22.95
N ALA A 284 -14.59 -14.44 -22.84
CA ALA A 284 -15.57 -13.45 -23.29
C ALA A 284 -15.89 -13.61 -24.77
N GLY A 285 -14.87 -13.75 -25.64
CA GLY A 285 -15.09 -13.99 -27.08
C GLY A 285 -15.88 -15.27 -27.38
N ASN A 286 -15.64 -16.35 -26.62
CA ASN A 286 -16.40 -17.60 -26.77
C ASN A 286 -17.88 -17.44 -26.37
N ILE A 287 -18.16 -16.62 -25.35
CA ILE A 287 -19.53 -16.34 -24.88
C ILE A 287 -20.24 -15.38 -25.84
N ASP A 288 -19.54 -14.36 -26.34
CA ASP A 288 -20.07 -13.36 -27.28
C ASP A 288 -20.46 -13.98 -28.64
N ALA A 289 -19.83 -15.09 -29.02
CA ALA A 289 -20.21 -15.87 -30.20
C ALA A 289 -21.58 -16.57 -30.08
N LEU A 290 -22.21 -16.59 -28.90
CA LEU A 290 -23.53 -17.19 -28.69
C LEU A 290 -24.65 -16.25 -29.17
N ALA A 291 -25.63 -16.80 -29.89
CA ALA A 291 -26.74 -16.00 -30.41
C ALA A 291 -27.60 -15.40 -29.29
N GLY A 292 -27.72 -14.07 -29.26
CA GLY A 292 -28.56 -13.34 -28.31
C GLY A 292 -27.92 -13.07 -26.95
N VAL A 293 -26.62 -13.34 -26.82
CA VAL A 293 -25.79 -13.00 -25.66
C VAL A 293 -24.70 -12.05 -26.13
N SER A 294 -24.28 -11.11 -25.29
CA SER A 294 -23.09 -10.31 -25.52
C SER A 294 -22.16 -10.43 -24.33
N ALA A 295 -20.86 -10.56 -24.57
CA ALA A 295 -19.87 -10.65 -23.50
C ALA A 295 -18.61 -9.85 -23.85
N SER A 296 -18.14 -9.04 -22.90
CA SER A 296 -16.93 -8.23 -23.11
C SER A 296 -16.10 -8.14 -21.83
N VAL A 297 -14.79 -8.00 -21.98
CA VAL A 297 -13.90 -7.70 -20.86
C VAL A 297 -13.99 -6.22 -20.53
N LYS A 298 -14.18 -5.92 -19.25
CA LYS A 298 -14.15 -4.59 -18.66
C LYS A 298 -13.03 -4.50 -17.65
N SER A 299 -12.57 -3.29 -17.38
CA SER A 299 -11.63 -3.01 -16.31
C SER A 299 -12.19 -1.96 -15.36
N VAL A 300 -11.69 -1.97 -14.14
CA VAL A 300 -11.94 -0.94 -13.13
C VAL A 300 -10.64 -0.69 -12.37
N THR A 301 -10.33 0.58 -12.11
CA THR A 301 -9.18 0.97 -11.29
C THR A 301 -9.69 1.54 -9.98
N GLU A 302 -9.45 0.82 -8.89
CA GLU A 302 -9.76 1.23 -7.53
C GLU A 302 -8.46 1.30 -6.73
N ASP A 303 -8.24 2.38 -5.99
CA ASP A 303 -7.02 2.62 -5.20
C ASP A 303 -5.70 2.41 -5.98
N GLY A 304 -5.70 2.74 -7.26
CA GLY A 304 -4.55 2.59 -8.16
C GLY A 304 -4.29 1.16 -8.64
N THR A 305 -5.16 0.21 -8.31
CA THR A 305 -5.08 -1.17 -8.79
C THR A 305 -6.14 -1.43 -9.85
N THR A 306 -5.70 -1.77 -11.07
CA THR A 306 -6.60 -2.14 -12.17
C THR A 306 -6.96 -3.61 -12.09
N SER A 307 -8.25 -3.92 -12.08
CA SER A 307 -8.80 -5.28 -12.16
C SER A 307 -9.70 -5.44 -13.38
N TYR A 308 -9.75 -6.64 -13.92
CA TYR A 308 -10.49 -7.02 -15.13
C TYR A 308 -11.63 -7.99 -14.79
N TYR A 309 -12.74 -7.93 -15.53
CA TYR A 309 -13.88 -8.83 -15.39
C TYR A 309 -14.64 -8.99 -16.71
N ILE A 310 -15.44 -10.04 -16.84
CA ILE A 310 -16.35 -10.24 -17.97
C ILE A 310 -17.72 -9.68 -17.57
N ASP A 311 -18.27 -8.81 -18.41
CA ASP A 311 -19.67 -8.39 -18.36
C ASP A 311 -20.45 -9.16 -19.43
N ILE A 312 -21.46 -9.94 -18.99
CA ILE A 312 -22.34 -10.75 -19.84
C ILE A 312 -23.73 -10.13 -19.81
N SER A 313 -24.30 -9.85 -20.98
CA SER A 313 -25.62 -9.26 -21.16
C SER A 313 -26.51 -10.10 -22.09
N GLY A 314 -27.83 -9.89 -22.02
CA GLY A 314 -28.83 -10.59 -22.85
C GLY A 314 -29.38 -11.89 -22.28
N THR A 315 -28.91 -12.36 -21.11
CA THR A 315 -29.41 -13.57 -20.45
C THR A 315 -29.15 -13.60 -18.95
N THR A 316 -30.14 -14.03 -18.17
CA THR A 316 -30.00 -14.34 -16.74
C THR A 316 -30.04 -15.85 -16.45
N THR A 317 -29.92 -16.68 -17.48
CA THR A 317 -29.97 -18.15 -17.36
C THR A 317 -28.57 -18.74 -17.56
N PHE A 318 -28.05 -19.36 -16.51
CA PHE A 318 -26.73 -19.97 -16.47
C PHE A 318 -26.84 -21.40 -15.92
N GLY A 319 -26.13 -22.33 -16.52
CA GLY A 319 -25.98 -23.70 -16.02
C GLY A 319 -24.51 -24.05 -15.94
N ASP A 320 -24.06 -24.37 -14.73
CA ASP A 320 -22.67 -24.67 -14.44
C ASP A 320 -22.33 -26.15 -14.69
N LYS A 321 -21.08 -26.40 -15.05
CA LYS A 321 -20.51 -27.75 -15.17
C LYS A 321 -19.05 -27.70 -14.76
N ASN A 322 -18.66 -28.63 -13.89
CA ASN A 322 -17.34 -28.72 -13.27
C ASN A 322 -16.98 -27.44 -12.50
N ASN A 323 -17.97 -26.82 -11.87
CA ASN A 323 -17.87 -25.55 -11.13
C ASN A 323 -17.15 -24.40 -11.85
N VAL A 324 -17.13 -24.39 -13.19
CA VAL A 324 -16.38 -23.41 -13.97
C VAL A 324 -16.92 -21.99 -13.78
N LEU A 325 -18.25 -21.81 -13.79
CA LEU A 325 -18.87 -20.49 -13.63
C LEU A 325 -18.77 -19.99 -12.19
N GLN A 326 -18.77 -20.88 -11.19
CA GLN A 326 -18.42 -20.55 -9.81
C GLN A 326 -16.96 -20.13 -9.68
N THR A 327 -16.03 -20.87 -10.30
CA THR A 327 -14.60 -20.55 -10.30
C THR A 327 -14.33 -19.18 -10.94
N LEU A 328 -15.09 -18.82 -12.00
CA LEU A 328 -15.06 -17.48 -12.61
C LEU A 328 -15.72 -16.40 -11.75
N GLY A 329 -16.43 -16.75 -10.69
CA GLY A 329 -17.18 -15.84 -9.84
C GLY A 329 -18.47 -15.27 -10.47
N ILE A 330 -18.97 -15.89 -11.55
CA ILE A 330 -20.27 -15.55 -12.16
C ILE A 330 -21.40 -16.11 -11.29
N LEU A 331 -21.21 -17.33 -10.78
CA LEU A 331 -22.14 -17.99 -9.87
C LEU A 331 -21.54 -18.10 -8.47
N VAL A 332 -22.41 -18.22 -7.47
CA VAL A 332 -22.05 -18.47 -6.08
C VAL A 332 -22.95 -19.56 -5.50
N GLY A 333 -22.37 -20.49 -4.74
CA GLY A 333 -23.15 -21.51 -4.03
C GLY A 333 -23.93 -20.93 -2.87
N GLY A 334 -25.04 -21.59 -2.50
CA GLY A 334 -25.88 -21.16 -1.39
C GLY A 334 -25.15 -21.22 -0.05
N GLN A 335 -25.38 -20.22 0.79
CA GLN A 335 -24.84 -20.12 2.15
C GLN A 335 -25.96 -19.70 3.09
N GLY A 336 -26.12 -20.41 4.21
CA GLY A 336 -27.25 -20.20 5.11
C GLY A 336 -27.38 -21.27 6.19
N ASP A 337 -28.62 -21.56 6.57
CA ASP A 337 -28.93 -22.60 7.54
C ASP A 337 -29.05 -23.95 6.84
N VAL A 338 -28.36 -24.96 7.38
CA VAL A 338 -28.53 -26.34 6.94
C VAL A 338 -29.48 -27.04 7.90
N ALA A 339 -30.52 -27.66 7.34
CA ALA A 339 -31.43 -28.54 8.07
C ALA A 339 -30.73 -29.84 8.52
N GLU A 340 -31.03 -30.30 9.74
CA GLU A 340 -30.60 -31.63 10.19
C GLU A 340 -31.47 -32.71 9.53
N VAL A 341 -30.85 -33.80 9.05
CA VAL A 341 -31.55 -34.92 8.42
C VAL A 341 -31.12 -36.23 9.06
N HIS A 342 -32.08 -36.96 9.62
CA HIS A 342 -31.92 -38.30 10.17
C HIS A 342 -32.49 -39.33 9.22
N THR A 343 -31.76 -40.41 8.95
CA THR A 343 -32.20 -41.47 8.02
C THR A 343 -32.08 -42.84 8.68
N SER A 344 -33.06 -43.73 8.44
CA SER A 344 -32.97 -45.12 8.89
C SER A 344 -31.92 -45.93 8.12
N ASP A 345 -31.18 -46.79 8.82
CA ASP A 345 -30.24 -47.72 8.19
C ASP A 345 -30.95 -48.80 7.35
N THR A 346 -32.19 -49.15 7.73
CA THR A 346 -32.98 -50.24 7.17
C THR A 346 -33.94 -49.73 6.10
N ALA A 347 -33.80 -50.29 4.88
CA ALA A 347 -34.72 -50.09 3.76
C ALA A 347 -35.92 -51.05 3.91
N ASN A 348 -37.11 -50.50 4.10
CA ASN A 348 -38.32 -51.29 4.21
C ASN A 348 -38.94 -51.50 2.82
N ILE A 349 -39.33 -52.73 2.52
CA ILE A 349 -39.93 -53.09 1.22
C ILE A 349 -41.34 -53.63 1.40
N LYS A 350 -42.09 -53.61 0.31
CA LYS A 350 -43.38 -54.28 0.19
C LYS A 350 -43.18 -55.77 -0.07
N THR A 351 -44.09 -56.58 0.44
CA THR A 351 -44.27 -57.97 0.01
C THR A 351 -44.50 -58.04 -1.51
N THR A 352 -44.10 -59.13 -2.15
CA THR A 352 -44.34 -59.39 -3.57
C THR A 352 -45.83 -59.40 -3.90
N ALA A 353 -46.67 -59.85 -2.96
CA ALA A 353 -48.14 -59.81 -3.07
C ALA A 353 -48.68 -58.38 -3.17
N ALA A 354 -47.98 -57.40 -2.60
CA ALA A 354 -48.28 -55.97 -2.67
C ALA A 354 -47.54 -55.25 -3.82
N GLY A 355 -46.96 -56.00 -4.77
CA GLY A 355 -46.27 -55.48 -5.94
C GLY A 355 -44.74 -55.39 -5.82
N GLY A 356 -44.17 -55.68 -4.63
CA GLY A 356 -42.73 -55.54 -4.36
C GLY A 356 -42.22 -54.09 -4.41
N GLY A 357 -40.93 -53.91 -4.13
CA GLY A 357 -40.26 -52.59 -4.14
C GLY A 357 -40.35 -51.83 -2.81
N ALA A 358 -39.81 -50.61 -2.77
CA ALA A 358 -39.76 -49.78 -1.57
C ALA A 358 -41.14 -49.43 -1.00
N ILE A 359 -41.24 -49.29 0.33
CA ILE A 359 -42.42 -48.70 0.94
C ILE A 359 -42.54 -47.21 0.62
N THR A 360 -43.73 -46.66 0.79
CA THR A 360 -44.07 -45.23 0.63
C THR A 360 -44.92 -44.83 1.84
N SER A 361 -45.17 -43.54 2.03
CA SER A 361 -46.07 -43.09 3.10
C SER A 361 -47.49 -43.67 2.99
N ALA A 362 -47.94 -44.03 1.78
CA ALA A 362 -49.22 -44.66 1.51
C ALA A 362 -49.24 -46.19 1.72
N THR A 363 -48.08 -46.83 1.94
CA THR A 363 -48.02 -48.29 2.14
C THR A 363 -48.74 -48.68 3.43
N LYS A 364 -49.57 -49.72 3.35
CA LYS A 364 -50.29 -50.26 4.50
C LYS A 364 -49.43 -51.22 5.31
N TRP A 365 -49.71 -51.34 6.61
CA TRP A 365 -48.93 -52.20 7.49
C TRP A 365 -48.99 -53.70 7.13
N ASN A 366 -50.06 -54.16 6.47
CA ASN A 366 -50.17 -55.54 5.96
C ASN A 366 -49.41 -55.81 4.64
N GLU A 367 -48.86 -54.76 4.02
CA GLU A 367 -48.13 -54.84 2.76
C GLU A 367 -46.61 -54.86 2.98
N ILE A 368 -46.13 -54.57 4.19
CA ILE A 368 -44.69 -54.48 4.53
C ILE A 368 -44.08 -55.87 4.69
N ASP A 369 -42.95 -56.12 4.03
CA ASP A 369 -42.15 -57.32 4.24
C ASP A 369 -41.32 -57.18 5.52
N THR A 370 -41.46 -58.16 6.40
CA THR A 370 -40.76 -58.25 7.70
C THR A 370 -39.66 -59.32 7.70
N GLY A 371 -39.38 -59.91 6.53
CA GLY A 371 -38.31 -60.87 6.29
C GLY A 371 -38.73 -62.03 5.39
N GLY A 372 -38.28 -62.01 4.13
CA GLY A 372 -38.44 -63.14 3.19
C GLY A 372 -39.83 -63.25 2.58
N ASP A 373 -40.42 -62.10 2.20
CA ASP A 373 -41.78 -61.94 1.68
C ASP A 373 -42.92 -62.24 2.68
N ALA A 374 -42.59 -62.27 3.97
CA ALA A 374 -43.55 -62.51 5.03
C ALA A 374 -43.97 -61.19 5.68
N ASN A 375 -45.29 -60.96 5.82
CA ASN A 375 -45.83 -59.90 6.69
C ASN A 375 -46.25 -60.51 8.03
N ASN A 376 -45.46 -60.28 9.08
CA ASN A 376 -45.77 -60.76 10.43
C ASN A 376 -46.30 -59.67 11.38
N VAL A 377 -46.53 -58.46 10.88
CA VAL A 377 -47.24 -57.40 11.61
C VAL A 377 -48.67 -57.83 11.90
N ILE A 378 -49.15 -57.60 13.13
CA ILE A 378 -50.54 -57.87 13.55
C ILE A 378 -51.22 -56.61 14.08
N ASN A 379 -52.56 -56.66 14.22
CA ASN A 379 -53.29 -55.57 14.84
C ASN A 379 -52.91 -55.45 16.33
N ASN A 380 -52.77 -54.22 16.78
CA ASN A 380 -52.32 -53.78 18.10
C ASN A 380 -50.82 -53.94 18.38
N ASP A 381 -49.99 -54.29 17.39
CA ASP A 381 -48.55 -54.08 17.52
C ASP A 381 -48.27 -52.59 17.71
N THR A 382 -47.28 -52.26 18.54
CA THR A 382 -46.92 -50.87 18.83
C THR A 382 -45.47 -50.54 18.48
N ILE A 383 -45.24 -49.27 18.18
CA ILE A 383 -43.92 -48.69 17.93
C ILE A 383 -43.67 -47.63 18.99
N SER A 384 -42.65 -47.87 19.82
CA SER A 384 -42.18 -46.89 20.78
C SER A 384 -41.34 -45.83 20.07
N ILE A 385 -41.60 -44.56 20.34
CA ILE A 385 -40.88 -43.41 19.79
C ILE A 385 -40.22 -42.70 20.96
N SER A 386 -38.92 -42.43 20.88
CA SER A 386 -38.20 -41.68 21.92
C SER A 386 -37.00 -40.94 21.35
N GLY A 387 -36.53 -39.91 22.06
CA GLY A 387 -35.35 -39.16 21.66
C GLY A 387 -35.33 -37.74 22.23
N THR A 388 -34.68 -36.82 21.54
CA THR A 388 -34.57 -35.39 21.89
C THR A 388 -35.05 -34.53 20.72
N LYS A 389 -35.61 -33.35 20.98
CA LYS A 389 -35.93 -32.34 19.95
C LYS A 389 -34.68 -31.52 19.57
N HIS A 390 -34.84 -30.59 18.62
CA HIS A 390 -33.85 -29.58 18.24
C HIS A 390 -33.14 -28.93 19.44
N ASP A 391 -33.89 -28.52 20.46
CA ASP A 391 -33.38 -27.82 21.65
C ASP A 391 -32.84 -28.76 22.75
N GLY A 392 -32.67 -30.04 22.46
CA GLY A 392 -32.20 -31.06 23.40
C GLY A 392 -33.26 -31.62 24.34
N THR A 393 -34.49 -31.11 24.30
CA THR A 393 -35.54 -31.58 25.21
C THR A 393 -35.97 -33.02 24.92
N SER A 394 -35.94 -33.89 25.92
CA SER A 394 -36.31 -35.31 25.74
C SER A 394 -37.82 -35.50 25.52
N VAL A 395 -38.18 -36.36 24.57
CA VAL A 395 -39.56 -36.70 24.21
C VAL A 395 -39.76 -38.20 24.10
N SER A 396 -41.01 -38.64 24.28
CA SER A 396 -41.42 -40.00 23.98
C SER A 396 -42.89 -40.07 23.57
N GLY A 397 -43.23 -41.14 22.86
CA GLY A 397 -44.58 -41.43 22.39
C GLY A 397 -44.72 -42.89 21.95
N THR A 398 -45.94 -43.28 21.59
CA THR A 398 -46.23 -44.60 21.05
C THR A 398 -47.17 -44.46 19.88
N TYR A 399 -46.90 -45.19 18.81
CA TYR A 399 -47.80 -45.40 17.69
C TYR A 399 -48.38 -46.83 17.77
N THR A 400 -49.68 -47.00 17.58
CA THR A 400 -50.35 -48.31 17.62
C THR A 400 -50.96 -48.60 16.25
N ILE A 401 -50.64 -49.78 15.70
CA ILE A 401 -51.23 -50.26 14.45
C ILE A 401 -52.60 -50.84 14.77
N ALA A 402 -53.66 -50.03 14.71
CA ALA A 402 -55.00 -50.44 15.13
C ALA A 402 -55.63 -51.42 14.13
N ASP A 403 -55.49 -51.15 12.84
CA ASP A 403 -55.90 -52.04 11.76
C ASP A 403 -54.83 -52.06 10.66
N LYS A 404 -54.07 -53.16 10.60
CA LYS A 404 -52.96 -53.27 9.65
C LYS A 404 -53.38 -53.21 8.17
N ALA A 405 -54.66 -53.43 7.85
CA ALA A 405 -55.17 -53.37 6.49
C ALA A 405 -55.70 -51.96 6.09
N ALA A 406 -55.84 -51.06 7.06
CA ALA A 406 -56.34 -49.69 6.86
C ALA A 406 -55.27 -48.64 7.17
N ASP A 407 -54.52 -48.82 8.26
CA ASP A 407 -53.48 -47.90 8.70
C ASP A 407 -52.28 -47.95 7.73
N THR A 408 -51.66 -46.79 7.51
CA THR A 408 -50.52 -46.62 6.61
C THR A 408 -49.28 -46.13 7.35
N MET A 409 -48.14 -46.14 6.67
CA MET A 409 -46.89 -45.56 7.18
C MET A 409 -47.03 -44.08 7.52
N GLN A 410 -47.87 -43.32 6.79
CA GLN A 410 -48.17 -41.91 7.09
C GLN A 410 -48.59 -41.70 8.54
N GLY A 411 -49.37 -42.62 9.13
CA GLY A 411 -49.79 -42.48 10.53
C GLY A 411 -48.62 -42.49 11.52
N LEU A 412 -47.56 -43.27 11.25
CA LEU A 412 -46.34 -43.26 12.05
C LEU A 412 -45.55 -41.97 11.80
N LEU A 413 -45.42 -41.53 10.55
CA LEU A 413 -44.71 -40.31 10.18
C LEU A 413 -45.34 -39.07 10.86
N ASP A 414 -46.66 -38.91 10.77
CA ASP A 414 -47.41 -37.83 11.45
C ASP A 414 -47.19 -37.88 12.97
N LYS A 415 -47.09 -39.10 13.54
CA LYS A 415 -46.83 -39.29 14.95
C LYS A 415 -45.42 -38.87 15.34
N ILE A 416 -44.42 -39.17 14.51
CA ILE A 416 -43.03 -38.72 14.68
C ILE A 416 -43.00 -37.19 14.66
N GLU A 417 -43.58 -36.55 13.63
CA GLU A 417 -43.65 -35.08 13.51
C GLU A 417 -44.27 -34.44 14.75
N THR A 418 -45.37 -35.01 15.24
CA THR A 418 -46.07 -34.50 16.43
C THR A 418 -45.24 -34.68 17.72
N VAL A 419 -44.57 -35.82 17.91
CA VAL A 419 -43.78 -36.11 19.12
C VAL A 419 -42.55 -35.20 19.20
N PHE A 420 -41.84 -35.03 18.08
CA PHE A 420 -40.65 -34.20 18.01
C PHE A 420 -40.95 -32.71 17.79
N GLY A 421 -42.17 -32.35 17.39
CA GLY A 421 -42.57 -30.96 17.17
C GLY A 421 -41.86 -30.34 15.96
N LEU A 422 -41.76 -31.09 14.87
CA LEU A 422 -41.05 -30.72 13.64
C LEU A 422 -41.79 -29.64 12.83
N ASN A 423 -42.11 -28.50 13.43
CA ASN A 423 -42.98 -27.47 12.84
C ASN A 423 -42.50 -26.97 11.46
N ALA A 424 -41.18 -26.83 11.28
CA ALA A 424 -40.53 -26.48 10.01
C ALA A 424 -39.94 -27.70 9.29
N GLY A 425 -39.97 -28.88 9.91
CA GLY A 425 -39.39 -30.12 9.44
C GLY A 425 -40.42 -31.10 8.85
N SER A 426 -40.00 -32.35 8.63
CA SER A 426 -40.89 -33.41 8.13
C SER A 426 -40.41 -34.81 8.52
N ALA A 427 -41.33 -35.78 8.57
CA ALA A 427 -41.01 -37.20 8.58
C ALA A 427 -41.56 -37.85 7.31
N THR A 428 -40.69 -38.45 6.51
CA THR A 428 -41.02 -39.01 5.20
C THR A 428 -40.43 -40.40 5.00
N VAL A 429 -40.74 -41.01 3.86
CA VAL A 429 -40.07 -42.23 3.38
C VAL A 429 -39.43 -41.91 2.04
N ASN A 430 -38.13 -42.18 1.91
CA ASN A 430 -37.40 -41.91 0.68
C ASN A 430 -37.66 -42.98 -0.40
N ALA A 431 -37.07 -42.80 -1.59
CA ALA A 431 -37.25 -43.71 -2.73
C ALA A 431 -36.79 -45.17 -2.47
N ASP A 432 -35.91 -45.37 -1.48
CA ASP A 432 -35.41 -46.69 -1.08
C ASP A 432 -36.25 -47.35 0.03
N GLY A 433 -37.29 -46.67 0.53
CA GLY A 433 -38.14 -47.19 1.59
C GLY A 433 -37.57 -46.98 3.00
N LYS A 434 -36.62 -46.05 3.17
CA LYS A 434 -36.07 -45.67 4.48
C LYS A 434 -36.87 -44.52 5.08
N ILE A 435 -37.00 -44.51 6.40
CA ILE A 435 -37.60 -43.37 7.12
C ILE A 435 -36.59 -42.24 7.16
N VAL A 436 -37.01 -41.04 6.77
CA VAL A 436 -36.20 -39.83 6.80
C VAL A 436 -36.91 -38.79 7.64
N VAL A 437 -36.22 -38.21 8.62
CA VAL A 437 -36.75 -37.15 9.47
C VAL A 437 -35.86 -35.92 9.30
N THR A 438 -36.44 -34.81 8.89
CA THR A 438 -35.75 -33.55 8.66
C THR A 438 -36.20 -32.53 9.70
N ASP A 439 -35.25 -31.85 10.34
CA ASP A 439 -35.48 -30.64 11.11
C ASP A 439 -34.89 -29.44 10.37
N SER A 440 -35.77 -28.56 9.87
CA SER A 440 -35.38 -27.34 9.15
C SER A 440 -35.35 -26.10 10.05
N THR A 441 -35.32 -26.29 11.37
CA THR A 441 -35.06 -25.19 12.31
C THR A 441 -33.60 -24.77 12.19
N ALA A 442 -33.36 -23.45 12.05
CA ALA A 442 -32.02 -22.88 11.94
C ALA A 442 -31.17 -23.11 13.19
N GLY A 443 -29.85 -23.27 13.01
CA GLY A 443 -28.89 -23.46 14.10
C GLY A 443 -28.51 -24.92 14.35
N ASP A 444 -27.65 -25.12 15.34
CA ASP A 444 -27.24 -26.46 15.77
C ASP A 444 -28.42 -27.20 16.39
N SER A 445 -28.64 -28.44 15.96
CA SER A 445 -29.76 -29.26 16.43
C SER A 445 -29.26 -30.44 17.25
N GLU A 446 -29.92 -30.69 18.39
CA GLU A 446 -29.69 -31.85 19.25
C GLU A 446 -30.74 -32.97 19.00
N LEU A 447 -31.33 -33.04 17.80
CA LEU A 447 -32.34 -34.03 17.46
C LEU A 447 -31.76 -35.44 17.57
N SER A 448 -32.44 -36.33 18.29
CA SER A 448 -32.15 -37.77 18.27
C SER A 448 -33.46 -38.54 18.19
N ILE A 449 -33.49 -39.64 17.44
CA ILE A 449 -34.71 -40.41 17.21
C ILE A 449 -34.42 -41.89 17.37
N SER A 450 -35.26 -42.56 18.15
CA SER A 450 -35.27 -44.01 18.30
C SER A 450 -36.68 -44.53 18.09
N LEU A 451 -36.82 -45.46 17.15
CA LEU A 451 -38.04 -46.22 16.88
C LEU A 451 -37.82 -47.67 17.29
N THR A 452 -38.65 -48.18 18.19
CA THR A 452 -38.60 -49.58 18.61
C THR A 452 -39.92 -50.26 18.30
N SER A 453 -39.91 -51.17 17.34
CA SER A 453 -41.03 -52.08 17.06
C SER A 453 -41.14 -53.11 18.18
N ASN A 454 -42.22 -53.06 18.96
CA ASN A 454 -42.37 -53.89 20.15
C ASN A 454 -42.84 -55.33 19.84
N ASN A 455 -43.38 -55.56 18.64
CA ASN A 455 -43.73 -56.89 18.10
C ASN A 455 -44.55 -57.75 19.08
N GLU A 456 -45.53 -57.16 19.77
CA GLU A 456 -46.33 -57.80 20.81
C GLU A 456 -47.06 -59.07 20.34
N GLY A 457 -47.32 -59.18 19.03
CA GLY A 457 -47.86 -60.37 18.38
C GLY A 457 -46.91 -61.51 18.08
N GLY A 458 -45.59 -61.36 18.34
CA GLY A 458 -44.57 -62.36 17.97
C GLY A 458 -44.03 -62.23 16.54
N GLY A 459 -43.99 -61.01 16.00
CA GLY A 459 -43.41 -60.65 14.68
C GLY A 459 -41.92 -60.25 14.72
N THR A 460 -41.41 -59.74 13.60
CA THR A 460 -40.01 -59.32 13.38
C THR A 460 -39.93 -57.99 12.62
N LEU A 461 -40.93 -57.12 12.76
CA LEU A 461 -40.87 -55.79 12.17
C LEU A 461 -39.66 -55.05 12.73
N ASP A 462 -38.83 -54.52 11.84
CA ASP A 462 -37.68 -53.71 12.16
C ASP A 462 -37.67 -52.48 11.25
N LEU A 463 -37.65 -51.30 11.87
CA LEU A 463 -37.61 -50.03 11.14
C LEU A 463 -36.18 -49.47 11.06
N GLY A 464 -35.21 -50.19 11.62
CA GLY A 464 -33.81 -49.82 11.65
C GLY A 464 -33.45 -48.81 12.72
N THR A 465 -32.16 -48.53 12.79
CA THR A 465 -31.62 -47.43 13.59
C THR A 465 -31.74 -46.13 12.81
N ILE A 466 -32.26 -45.09 13.43
CA ILE A 466 -32.30 -43.74 12.86
C ILE A 466 -31.11 -42.95 13.41
N THR A 467 -30.28 -42.42 12.52
CA THR A 467 -29.11 -41.61 12.88
C THR A 467 -29.04 -40.36 12.03
N ALA A 468 -28.39 -39.31 12.53
CA ALA A 468 -28.08 -38.12 11.75
C ALA A 468 -27.24 -38.51 10.52
N SER A 469 -27.78 -38.20 9.35
CA SER A 469 -27.15 -38.34 8.04
C SER A 469 -26.63 -37.01 7.49
N ILE A 470 -27.21 -35.90 7.94
CA ILE A 470 -26.75 -34.53 7.74
C ILE A 470 -26.95 -33.81 9.07
N GLU A 471 -25.91 -33.19 9.60
CA GLU A 471 -26.02 -32.36 10.81
C GLU A 471 -26.54 -30.96 10.45
N GLY A 472 -27.46 -30.43 11.26
CA GLY A 472 -27.98 -29.08 11.10
C GLY A 472 -27.07 -28.06 11.79
N TYR A 473 -26.76 -26.98 11.10
CA TYR A 473 -25.98 -25.85 11.63
C TYR A 473 -26.17 -24.60 10.78
N THR A 474 -25.83 -23.44 11.34
CA THR A 474 -25.79 -22.16 10.61
C THR A 474 -24.38 -21.91 10.08
N MET A 475 -24.24 -21.80 8.75
CA MET A 475 -22.94 -21.48 8.14
C MET A 475 -22.49 -20.06 8.50
N GLN A 476 -23.35 -19.05 8.31
CA GLN A 476 -22.99 -17.65 8.54
C GLN A 476 -23.21 -17.25 10.00
N THR A 477 -22.12 -17.20 10.78
CA THR A 477 -22.17 -16.84 12.20
C THR A 477 -22.03 -15.34 12.45
N ALA A 478 -21.50 -14.59 11.47
CA ALA A 478 -21.59 -13.14 11.41
C ALA A 478 -21.67 -12.68 9.95
N GLU A 479 -22.64 -11.82 9.66
CA GLU A 479 -22.82 -11.22 8.33
C GLU A 479 -21.84 -10.04 8.16
N GLY A 480 -21.18 -9.99 7.01
CA GLY A 480 -20.43 -8.81 6.60
C GLY A 480 -21.41 -7.66 6.34
N LYS A 481 -21.13 -6.47 6.86
CA LYS A 481 -21.97 -5.29 6.62
C LYS A 481 -21.10 -4.10 6.30
N ASP A 482 -21.58 -3.26 5.41
CA ASP A 482 -21.02 -1.93 5.22
C ASP A 482 -21.45 -0.99 6.35
N ALA A 483 -20.59 -0.02 6.63
CA ALA A 483 -20.98 1.15 7.38
C ALA A 483 -21.88 2.01 6.50
N ASN A 484 -22.99 2.50 7.07
CA ASN A 484 -23.77 3.52 6.39
C ASN A 484 -24.34 4.56 7.36
N ILE A 485 -24.22 5.82 6.95
CA ILE A 485 -24.67 7.00 7.69
C ILE A 485 -25.24 8.02 6.69
N LYS A 486 -25.90 9.07 7.18
CA LYS A 486 -26.21 10.23 6.35
C LYS A 486 -25.38 11.42 6.76
N ILE A 487 -24.79 12.10 5.78
CA ILE A 487 -24.10 13.37 5.97
C ILE A 487 -24.85 14.43 5.17
N ASP A 488 -25.34 15.47 5.85
CA ASP A 488 -26.15 16.55 5.27
C ASP A 488 -27.33 16.03 4.41
N GLY A 489 -27.94 14.93 4.86
CA GLY A 489 -29.07 14.26 4.21
C GLY A 489 -28.70 13.25 3.11
N THR A 490 -27.44 13.16 2.71
CA THR A 490 -26.95 12.22 1.68
C THR A 490 -26.47 10.93 2.33
N THR A 491 -26.94 9.78 1.85
CA THR A 491 -26.47 8.47 2.34
C THR A 491 -25.06 8.19 1.85
N ILE A 492 -24.19 7.84 2.78
CA ILE A 492 -22.80 7.47 2.55
C ILE A 492 -22.65 6.02 2.99
N THR A 493 -22.10 5.19 2.11
CA THR A 493 -21.77 3.78 2.36
C THR A 493 -20.26 3.59 2.30
N SER A 494 -19.73 2.74 3.16
CA SER A 494 -18.30 2.42 3.22
C SER A 494 -18.12 0.99 3.70
N SER A 495 -17.22 0.24 3.06
CA SER A 495 -16.83 -1.10 3.51
C SER A 495 -16.10 -1.07 4.87
N THR A 496 -15.58 0.09 5.28
CA THR A 496 -14.88 0.26 6.56
C THR A 496 -15.59 1.24 7.49
N ASN A 497 -15.24 1.17 8.78
CA ASN A 497 -15.65 2.17 9.77
C ASN A 497 -14.85 3.47 9.71
N VAL A 498 -13.91 3.60 8.76
CA VAL A 498 -13.11 4.80 8.54
C VAL A 498 -13.55 5.42 7.22
N ILE A 499 -14.31 6.51 7.31
CA ILE A 499 -14.84 7.23 6.16
C ILE A 499 -13.91 8.40 5.85
N THR A 500 -13.23 8.31 4.71
CA THR A 500 -12.40 9.39 4.14
C THR A 500 -13.10 10.01 2.93
N ASP A 501 -12.62 11.17 2.49
CA ASP A 501 -12.92 11.79 1.19
C ASP A 501 -14.37 12.22 0.91
N VAL A 502 -15.30 11.96 1.83
CA VAL A 502 -16.68 12.43 1.74
C VAL A 502 -16.78 13.93 2.01
N ILE A 503 -16.02 14.40 3.01
CA ILE A 503 -15.78 15.83 3.24
C ILE A 503 -14.28 16.02 3.04
N SER A 504 -13.90 16.90 2.12
CA SER A 504 -12.49 17.13 1.78
C SER A 504 -11.66 17.45 3.02
N GLY A 505 -10.57 16.71 3.21
CA GLY A 505 -9.66 16.85 4.34
C GLY A 505 -10.21 16.37 5.68
N VAL A 506 -11.31 15.59 5.72
CA VAL A 506 -11.90 15.07 6.96
C VAL A 506 -11.93 13.54 6.95
N THR A 507 -11.54 12.94 8.07
CA THR A 507 -11.65 11.50 8.30
C THR A 507 -12.56 11.23 9.49
N ILE A 508 -13.63 10.46 9.28
CA ILE A 508 -14.61 10.09 10.31
C ILE A 508 -14.39 8.62 10.68
N ASN A 509 -14.10 8.34 11.94
CA ASN A 509 -13.99 6.99 12.47
C ASN A 509 -15.26 6.65 13.25
N LEU A 510 -16.11 5.80 12.68
CA LEU A 510 -17.33 5.31 13.29
C LEU A 510 -17.02 4.26 14.37
N LYS A 511 -17.70 4.38 15.51
CA LYS A 511 -17.59 3.46 16.64
C LYS A 511 -18.92 2.80 16.96
N LYS A 512 -20.01 3.57 16.82
CA LYS A 512 -21.34 3.13 17.19
C LYS A 512 -22.40 3.85 16.36
N ILE A 513 -23.48 3.14 16.09
CA ILE A 513 -24.70 3.69 15.50
C ILE A 513 -25.87 3.45 16.45
N GLU A 514 -26.68 4.48 16.67
CA GLU A 514 -27.96 4.40 17.38
C GLU A 514 -29.03 5.11 16.56
N SER A 515 -30.12 4.39 16.27
CA SER A 515 -31.15 4.90 15.36
C SER A 515 -31.88 6.11 15.93
N GLY A 516 -32.01 7.16 15.10
CA GLY A 516 -32.67 8.42 15.46
C GLY A 516 -31.77 9.43 16.15
N GLU A 517 -30.49 9.10 16.38
CA GLU A 517 -29.51 10.02 16.95
C GLU A 517 -28.77 10.81 15.85
N GLN A 518 -28.26 11.97 16.23
CA GLN A 518 -27.54 12.89 15.34
C GLN A 518 -26.27 13.41 16.02
N VAL A 519 -25.22 13.58 15.23
CA VAL A 519 -23.98 14.26 15.61
C VAL A 519 -23.76 15.44 14.67
N ASP A 520 -23.61 16.63 15.24
CA ASP A 520 -23.20 17.82 14.50
C ASP A 520 -21.68 17.97 14.60
N LEU A 521 -21.02 17.93 13.45
CA LEU A 521 -19.59 18.16 13.28
C LEU A 521 -19.35 19.61 12.90
N ASN A 522 -18.68 20.36 13.78
CA ASN A 522 -18.22 21.71 13.48
C ASN A 522 -16.71 21.70 13.27
N ILE A 523 -16.26 22.18 12.12
CA ILE A 523 -14.86 22.33 11.75
C ILE A 523 -14.52 23.81 11.82
N SER A 524 -13.50 24.16 12.61
CA SER A 524 -13.02 25.52 12.75
C SER A 524 -11.49 25.56 12.62
N ARG A 525 -10.94 26.75 12.33
CA ARG A 525 -9.48 26.93 12.37
C ARG A 525 -8.98 26.74 13.80
N ASP A 526 -7.86 26.04 13.94
CA ASP A 526 -7.20 25.87 15.22
C ASP A 526 -6.29 27.08 15.52
N ILE A 527 -6.91 28.13 16.06
CA ILE A 527 -6.22 29.38 16.42
C ILE A 527 -5.17 29.15 17.50
N ASP A 528 -5.38 28.19 18.41
CA ASP A 528 -4.46 27.89 19.50
C ASP A 528 -3.18 27.22 18.98
N SER A 529 -3.30 26.31 18.02
CA SER A 529 -2.15 25.71 17.34
C SER A 529 -1.35 26.74 16.55
N ILE A 530 -2.02 27.64 15.81
CA ILE A 530 -1.36 28.74 15.07
C ILE A 530 -0.60 29.66 16.04
N LYS A 531 -1.26 30.07 17.12
CA LYS A 531 -0.66 30.91 18.16
C LYS A 531 0.56 30.24 18.78
N SER A 532 0.49 28.94 19.07
CA SER A 532 1.60 28.17 19.63
C SER A 532 2.79 28.10 18.67
N SER A 533 2.54 28.00 17.36
CA SER A 533 3.58 28.05 16.33
C SER A 533 4.27 29.42 16.29
N VAL A 534 3.49 30.51 16.29
CA VAL A 534 4.01 31.88 16.34
C VAL A 534 4.77 32.16 17.64
N GLN A 535 4.26 31.68 18.78
CA GLN A 535 4.94 31.81 20.07
C GLN A 535 6.30 31.10 20.06
N SER A 536 6.36 29.89 19.50
CA SER A 536 7.62 29.14 19.41
C SER A 536 8.67 29.91 18.60
N PHE A 537 8.28 30.52 17.48
CA PHE A 537 9.14 31.40 16.69
C PHE A 537 9.60 32.64 17.48
N ILE A 538 8.69 33.28 18.22
CA ILE A 538 9.01 34.42 19.10
C ILE A 538 10.02 34.00 20.18
N ASP A 539 9.84 32.84 20.79
CA ASP A 539 10.71 32.32 21.84
C ASP A 539 12.12 32.06 21.31
N GLY A 540 12.25 31.44 20.14
CA GLY A 540 13.56 31.22 19.49
C GLY A 540 14.27 32.53 19.14
N TYR A 541 13.53 33.56 18.72
CA TYR A 541 14.09 34.90 18.50
C TYR A 541 14.54 35.53 19.83
N ASN A 542 13.70 35.45 20.87
CA ASN A 542 13.99 36.04 22.18
C ASN A 542 15.21 35.39 22.84
N GLU A 543 15.35 34.06 22.75
CA GLU A 543 16.51 33.33 23.27
C GLU A 543 17.83 33.86 22.69
N ILE A 544 17.86 34.10 21.37
CA ILE A 544 19.04 34.68 20.71
C ILE A 544 19.28 36.11 21.20
N LEU A 545 18.24 36.94 21.23
CA LEU A 545 18.38 38.35 21.63
C LEU A 545 18.80 38.50 23.09
N GLU A 546 18.27 37.68 23.99
CA GLU A 546 18.70 37.61 25.39
C GLU A 546 20.17 37.23 25.49
N TYR A 547 20.58 36.15 24.83
CA TYR A 547 21.98 35.72 24.82
C TYR A 547 22.93 36.82 24.30
N ILE A 548 22.57 37.47 23.18
CA ILE A 548 23.37 38.54 22.60
C ILE A 548 23.43 39.75 23.55
N ASN A 549 22.29 40.16 24.14
CA ASN A 549 22.23 41.27 25.07
C ASN A 549 23.10 41.02 26.30
N ASP A 550 23.09 39.80 26.83
CA ASP A 550 23.94 39.38 27.96
C ASP A 550 25.44 39.46 27.61
N GLN A 551 25.83 39.14 26.37
CA GLN A 551 27.23 39.29 25.94
C GLN A 551 27.68 40.76 25.89
N PHE A 552 26.76 41.70 25.66
CA PHE A 552 27.07 43.14 25.62
C PHE A 552 26.86 43.87 26.96
N ALA A 553 26.20 43.23 27.93
CA ALA A 553 25.97 43.80 29.25
C ALA A 553 27.27 43.90 30.07
N TRP A 554 27.33 44.91 30.93
CA TRP A 554 28.39 45.07 31.93
C TRP A 554 27.94 44.45 33.25
N ASP A 555 28.69 43.45 33.73
CA ASP A 555 28.44 42.81 35.02
C ASP A 555 29.18 43.59 36.13
N GLU A 556 28.40 44.16 37.05
CA GLU A 556 28.91 44.95 38.18
C GLU A 556 29.61 44.10 39.24
N ASP A 557 29.23 42.83 39.40
CA ASP A 557 29.80 41.90 40.39
C ASP A 557 31.16 41.38 39.94
N THR A 558 31.28 41.02 38.65
CA THR A 558 32.55 40.54 38.08
C THR A 558 33.43 41.67 37.54
N GLN A 559 32.92 42.90 37.50
CA GLN A 559 33.56 44.08 36.89
C GLN A 559 34.06 43.80 35.47
N SER A 560 33.28 43.03 34.70
CA SER A 560 33.67 42.58 33.37
C SER A 560 32.47 42.59 32.42
N ALA A 561 32.74 42.68 31.12
CA ALA A 561 31.73 42.48 30.09
C ALA A 561 31.68 41.01 29.66
N GLY A 562 30.62 40.60 28.97
CA GLY A 562 30.52 39.27 28.39
C GLY A 562 31.71 38.92 27.48
N LEU A 563 31.98 37.61 27.35
CA LEU A 563 33.16 37.10 26.61
C LEU A 563 33.24 37.60 25.17
N LEU A 564 32.09 37.80 24.53
CA LEU A 564 31.96 38.27 23.16
C LEU A 564 31.63 39.76 23.05
N SER A 565 31.82 40.53 24.13
CA SER A 565 31.58 41.97 24.13
C SER A 565 32.40 42.69 23.06
N GLY A 566 31.72 43.52 22.27
CA GLY A 566 32.31 44.26 21.15
C GLY A 566 32.54 43.44 19.87
N ASP A 567 32.07 42.19 19.80
CA ASP A 567 32.17 41.40 18.58
C ASP A 567 31.22 41.93 17.48
N GLY A 568 31.79 42.25 16.31
CA GLY A 568 31.05 42.82 15.19
C GLY A 568 30.09 41.84 14.51
N THR A 569 30.36 40.53 14.58
CA THR A 569 29.49 39.49 14.01
C THR A 569 28.20 39.41 14.80
N LEU A 570 28.27 39.37 16.14
CA LEU A 570 27.08 39.38 17.01
C LEU A 570 26.24 40.65 16.85
N SER A 571 26.89 41.81 16.70
CA SER A 571 26.20 43.08 16.43
C SER A 571 25.48 43.06 15.07
N SER A 572 26.09 42.42 14.07
CA SER A 572 25.50 42.27 12.73
C SER A 572 24.29 41.33 12.77
N ILE A 573 24.39 40.18 13.45
CA ILE A 573 23.25 39.26 13.67
C ILE A 573 22.10 40.00 14.34
N LYS A 574 22.35 40.64 15.48
CA LYS A 574 21.33 41.39 16.22
C LYS A 574 20.66 42.44 15.34
N SER A 575 21.43 43.22 14.60
CA SER A 575 20.90 44.27 13.72
C SER A 575 20.07 43.68 12.57
N GLY A 576 20.52 42.58 11.96
CA GLY A 576 19.80 41.87 10.89
C GLY A 576 18.43 41.37 11.36
N LEU A 577 18.41 40.63 12.47
CA LEU A 577 17.16 40.10 13.03
C LEU A 577 16.21 41.23 13.49
N GLN A 578 16.73 42.27 14.15
CA GLN A 578 15.92 43.41 14.59
C GLN A 578 15.34 44.22 13.42
N ASN A 579 16.09 44.37 12.32
CA ASN A 579 15.62 45.09 11.14
C ASN A 579 14.39 44.42 10.52
N ILE A 580 14.36 43.09 10.49
CA ILE A 580 13.20 42.33 9.98
C ILE A 580 11.97 42.64 10.84
N VAL A 581 12.10 42.56 12.17
CA VAL A 581 11.02 42.78 13.14
C VAL A 581 10.40 44.18 13.05
N ILE A 582 11.22 45.22 12.89
CA ILE A 582 10.76 46.62 12.88
C ILE A 582 10.34 47.10 11.49
N SER A 583 10.61 46.32 10.44
CA SER A 583 10.30 46.70 9.06
C SER A 583 8.82 46.53 8.73
N THR A 584 8.34 47.33 7.78
CA THR A 584 7.02 47.11 7.15
C THR A 584 7.15 46.14 5.99
N ILE A 585 6.21 45.21 5.89
CA ILE A 585 6.13 44.23 4.82
C ILE A 585 5.54 44.88 3.57
N LYS A 586 6.29 44.78 2.46
CA LYS A 586 5.90 45.38 1.18
C LYS A 586 4.67 44.68 0.59
N ASN A 587 3.87 45.44 -0.17
CA ASN A 587 2.65 45.00 -0.86
C ASN A 587 1.48 44.56 0.05
N LEU A 588 1.60 44.77 1.36
CA LEU A 588 0.49 44.62 2.29
C LEU A 588 -0.21 45.96 2.59
N PRO A 589 -1.51 45.92 2.95
CA PRO A 589 -2.27 47.09 3.39
C PRO A 589 -1.59 47.81 4.56
N ALA A 590 -1.68 49.14 4.60
CA ALA A 590 -0.99 49.96 5.61
C ALA A 590 -1.46 49.72 7.05
N ASP A 591 -2.68 49.20 7.22
CA ASP A 591 -3.29 48.79 8.47
C ASP A 591 -2.93 47.36 8.89
N MET A 592 -2.27 46.58 8.02
CA MET A 592 -1.78 45.23 8.34
C MET A 592 -0.52 44.87 7.55
N ASN A 593 0.57 45.60 7.80
CA ASN A 593 1.89 45.36 7.19
C ASN A 593 3.05 45.28 8.20
N ALA A 594 2.77 45.16 9.49
CA ALA A 594 3.80 45.08 10.54
C ALA A 594 3.35 44.19 11.70
N LEU A 595 4.31 43.56 12.40
CA LEU A 595 4.05 42.69 13.55
C LEU A 595 3.25 43.38 14.67
N SER A 596 3.54 44.65 14.92
CA SER A 596 2.85 45.44 15.96
C SER A 596 1.37 45.66 15.67
N LEU A 597 0.97 45.65 14.40
CA LEU A 597 -0.43 45.82 13.98
C LEU A 597 -1.27 44.57 14.23
N ILE A 598 -0.62 43.40 14.34
CA ILE A 598 -1.27 42.13 14.71
C ILE A 598 -1.05 41.77 16.18
N GLY A 599 -0.58 42.70 17.01
CA GLY A 599 -0.43 42.50 18.46
C GLY A 599 0.92 41.93 18.92
N ILE A 600 1.92 41.80 18.04
CA ILE A 600 3.27 41.37 18.40
C ILE A 600 4.17 42.59 18.57
N ASN A 601 4.57 42.89 19.80
CA ASN A 601 5.28 44.13 20.16
C ASN A 601 6.72 43.86 20.56
N SER A 602 7.62 44.78 20.22
CA SER A 602 9.02 44.76 20.62
C SER A 602 9.29 45.80 21.72
N ASP A 603 10.03 45.42 22.75
CA ASP A 603 10.45 46.33 23.82
C ASP A 603 11.72 47.13 23.47
N SER A 604 12.25 47.92 24.42
CA SER A 604 13.48 48.71 24.20
C SER A 604 14.75 47.87 24.02
N ASN A 605 14.73 46.59 24.41
CA ASN A 605 15.84 45.65 24.26
C ASN A 605 15.70 44.81 22.98
N GLY A 606 14.60 44.98 22.24
CA GLY A 606 14.28 44.22 21.04
C GLY A 606 13.57 42.90 21.33
N ILE A 607 13.19 42.61 22.57
CA ILE A 607 12.47 41.38 22.96
C ILE A 607 11.01 41.47 22.53
N LEU A 608 10.51 40.39 21.95
CA LEU A 608 9.15 40.29 21.43
C LEU A 608 8.18 39.75 22.47
N SER A 609 6.95 40.27 22.44
CA SER A 609 5.82 39.80 23.24
C SER A 609 4.54 39.80 22.42
N ILE A 610 3.67 38.82 22.66
CA ILE A 610 2.37 38.71 22.02
C ILE A 610 1.27 39.27 22.94
N ASN A 611 0.40 40.11 22.39
CA ASN A 611 -0.86 40.47 23.02
C ASN A 611 -1.93 39.49 22.53
N ASP A 612 -2.26 38.52 23.37
CA ASP A 612 -3.19 37.43 23.08
C ASP A 612 -4.52 37.91 22.50
N ASP A 613 -5.18 38.87 23.16
CA ASP A 613 -6.49 39.35 22.72
C ASP A 613 -6.41 40.01 21.34
N VAL A 614 -5.38 40.84 21.10
CA VAL A 614 -5.21 41.54 19.82
C VAL A 614 -4.87 40.55 18.70
N PHE A 615 -3.97 39.61 18.95
CA PHE A 615 -3.56 38.63 17.97
C PHE A 615 -4.68 37.65 17.60
N THR A 616 -5.41 37.14 18.60
CA THR A 616 -6.57 36.28 18.36
C THR A 616 -7.66 37.01 17.59
N ASN A 617 -7.96 38.27 17.92
CA ASN A 617 -8.93 39.06 17.16
C ASN A 617 -8.48 39.29 15.71
N ALA A 618 -7.19 39.58 15.48
CA ALA A 618 -6.66 39.74 14.12
C ALA A 618 -6.81 38.46 13.27
N LEU A 619 -6.57 37.29 13.87
CA LEU A 619 -6.76 35.99 13.19
C LEU A 619 -8.23 35.70 12.88
N VAL A 620 -9.16 36.14 13.74
CA VAL A 620 -10.60 35.99 13.52
C VAL A 620 -11.10 36.95 12.44
N ASP A 621 -10.63 38.20 12.45
CA ASP A 621 -11.10 39.26 11.55
C ASP A 621 -10.54 39.12 10.11
N ASP A 622 -9.24 38.88 9.94
CA ASP A 622 -8.59 38.63 8.64
C ASP A 622 -7.45 37.60 8.76
N PHE A 623 -7.84 36.33 8.88
CA PHE A 623 -6.92 35.19 8.89
C PHE A 623 -5.89 35.22 7.76
N ASN A 624 -6.33 35.48 6.52
CA ASN A 624 -5.43 35.44 5.37
C ASN A 624 -4.40 36.57 5.44
N GLY A 625 -4.80 37.73 5.95
CA GLY A 625 -3.88 38.82 6.11
C GLY A 625 -2.89 38.65 7.26
N VAL A 626 -3.28 38.05 8.39
CA VAL A 626 -2.30 37.62 9.42
C VAL A 626 -1.35 36.57 8.85
N ARG A 627 -1.85 35.58 8.10
CA ARG A 627 -0.99 34.59 7.42
C ARG A 627 0.07 35.28 6.54
N ARG A 628 -0.34 36.26 5.71
CA ARG A 628 0.58 37.03 4.84
C ARG A 628 1.62 37.85 5.61
N ILE A 629 1.43 38.12 6.91
CA ILE A 629 2.47 38.74 7.74
C ILE A 629 3.65 37.78 7.94
N PHE A 630 3.44 36.47 7.91
CA PHE A 630 4.48 35.47 8.18
C PHE A 630 4.97 34.75 6.93
N VAL A 631 4.05 34.36 6.04
CA VAL A 631 4.38 33.55 4.86
C VAL A 631 4.69 34.40 3.63
N ALA A 632 5.41 33.81 2.67
CA ALA A 632 5.48 34.35 1.33
C ALA A 632 4.25 33.95 0.51
N GLU A 633 3.58 34.91 -0.11
CA GLU A 633 2.39 34.68 -0.93
C GLU A 633 2.37 35.63 -2.13
N GLY A 634 1.92 35.12 -3.28
CA GLY A 634 1.63 35.91 -4.46
C GLY A 634 0.13 36.08 -4.67
N THR A 635 -0.31 37.29 -4.99
CA THR A 635 -1.68 37.57 -5.44
C THR A 635 -1.65 38.08 -6.87
N THR A 636 -2.61 37.67 -7.69
CA THR A 636 -2.68 38.07 -9.10
C THR A 636 -3.88 38.97 -9.33
N THR A 637 -3.77 39.89 -10.30
CA THR A 637 -4.90 40.76 -10.69
C THR A 637 -5.71 40.22 -11.86
N ASP A 638 -5.20 39.17 -12.51
CA ASP A 638 -5.82 38.50 -13.66
C ASP A 638 -6.21 37.07 -13.27
N GLY A 639 -7.37 36.60 -13.71
CA GLY A 639 -7.88 35.26 -13.40
C GLY A 639 -7.18 34.16 -14.20
N ASP A 640 -6.59 34.49 -15.35
CA ASP A 640 -5.86 33.54 -16.18
C ASP A 640 -4.39 33.39 -15.72
N ILE A 641 -3.93 34.18 -14.75
CA ILE A 641 -2.60 34.09 -14.14
C ILE A 641 -2.72 33.67 -12.67
N LYS A 642 -1.97 32.64 -12.26
CA LYS A 642 -1.92 32.17 -10.87
C LYS A 642 -0.49 32.10 -10.37
N TYR A 643 -0.21 32.66 -9.21
CA TYR A 643 1.08 32.47 -8.54
C TYR A 643 1.26 30.99 -8.13
N ILE A 644 2.41 30.41 -8.45
CA ILE A 644 2.76 29.02 -8.09
C ILE A 644 3.78 29.01 -6.96
N SER A 645 4.96 29.60 -7.21
CA SER A 645 6.11 29.48 -6.32
C SER A 645 7.10 30.63 -6.53
N HIS A 646 8.11 30.65 -5.68
CA HIS A 646 9.22 31.60 -5.70
C HIS A 646 10.47 30.90 -5.15
N THR A 647 11.62 31.54 -5.31
CA THR A 647 12.88 31.11 -4.67
C THR A 647 13.37 32.17 -3.68
N ARG A 648 14.47 31.89 -2.98
CA ARG A 648 15.11 32.86 -2.07
C ARG A 648 15.63 34.10 -2.80
N GLU A 649 15.91 33.98 -4.10
CA GLU A 649 16.37 35.08 -4.96
C GLU A 649 15.22 36.00 -5.40
N THR A 650 13.99 35.50 -5.44
CA THR A 650 12.81 36.31 -5.76
C THR A 650 12.64 37.42 -4.72
N VAL A 651 12.42 38.67 -5.15
CA VAL A 651 12.24 39.81 -4.24
C VAL A 651 10.75 40.12 -4.04
N ALA A 652 10.37 40.77 -2.93
CA ALA A 652 9.01 41.30 -2.77
C ALA A 652 8.73 42.43 -3.79
N GLY A 653 7.67 42.32 -4.58
CA GLY A 653 7.40 43.24 -5.68
C GLY A 653 6.02 43.10 -6.30
N ASP A 654 5.69 44.06 -7.15
CA ASP A 654 4.47 44.07 -7.97
C ASP A 654 4.93 43.95 -9.43
N TYR A 655 4.75 42.78 -10.02
CA TYR A 655 5.37 42.38 -11.28
C TYR A 655 4.32 42.28 -12.39
N ALA A 656 4.45 43.10 -13.43
CA ALA A 656 3.59 42.99 -14.60
C ALA A 656 3.92 41.71 -15.39
N VAL A 657 2.93 40.90 -15.73
CA VAL A 657 3.13 39.69 -16.54
C VAL A 657 2.72 39.98 -17.98
N ASN A 658 3.59 39.68 -18.94
CA ASN A 658 3.26 39.76 -20.35
C ASN A 658 3.43 38.38 -21.00
N ILE A 659 2.40 37.90 -21.69
CA ILE A 659 2.38 36.62 -22.39
C ILE A 659 2.44 36.90 -23.88
N THR A 660 3.45 36.39 -24.56
CA THR A 660 3.64 36.54 -26.01
C THR A 660 3.17 35.30 -26.78
N THR A 661 3.17 34.13 -26.14
CA THR A 661 2.68 32.87 -26.68
C THR A 661 1.91 32.13 -25.59
N ALA A 662 0.68 31.71 -25.88
CA ALA A 662 -0.09 30.84 -25.00
C ALA A 662 0.38 29.40 -25.14
N ALA A 663 0.32 28.62 -24.06
CA ALA A 663 0.65 27.20 -24.12
C ALA A 663 -0.40 26.45 -24.93
N GLU A 664 0.04 25.50 -25.76
CA GLU A 664 -0.83 24.61 -26.55
C GLU A 664 -0.50 23.15 -26.26
N LYS A 665 -1.52 22.31 -26.37
CA LYS A 665 -1.39 20.85 -26.32
C LYS A 665 -0.92 20.35 -27.69
N ALA A 666 -0.24 19.21 -27.70
CA ALA A 666 -0.03 18.49 -28.95
C ALA A 666 -1.42 18.09 -29.47
N ASN A 667 -1.74 18.44 -30.72
CA ASN A 667 -3.04 18.13 -31.28
C ASN A 667 -2.95 17.85 -32.78
N VAL A 668 -3.86 17.01 -33.26
CA VAL A 668 -4.14 16.85 -34.67
C VAL A 668 -5.65 16.72 -34.86
N THR A 669 -6.18 17.36 -35.89
CA THR A 669 -7.58 17.24 -36.29
C THR A 669 -7.65 16.62 -37.68
N GLY A 670 -8.45 15.57 -37.82
CA GLY A 670 -8.74 14.91 -39.08
C GLY A 670 -9.47 15.84 -40.04
N THR A 671 -9.32 15.61 -41.34
CA THR A 671 -9.96 16.43 -42.38
C THR A 671 -11.27 15.84 -42.91
N LYS A 672 -11.65 14.65 -42.46
CA LYS A 672 -12.78 13.86 -42.96
C LYS A 672 -13.96 13.88 -41.98
N ASP A 673 -15.16 14.11 -42.51
CA ASP A 673 -16.41 13.93 -41.76
C ASP A 673 -16.72 12.43 -41.68
N LEU A 674 -16.65 11.88 -40.48
CA LEU A 674 -16.83 10.46 -40.17
C LEU A 674 -18.25 10.12 -39.70
N SER A 675 -19.23 10.98 -39.98
CA SER A 675 -20.64 10.70 -39.67
C SER A 675 -21.20 9.42 -40.31
N SER A 676 -20.59 8.95 -41.40
CA SER A 676 -20.91 7.68 -42.07
C SER A 676 -19.94 6.54 -41.73
N GLY A 677 -19.02 6.76 -40.78
CA GLY A 677 -17.95 5.81 -40.43
C GLY A 677 -16.82 5.73 -41.46
N ILE A 678 -15.97 4.71 -41.32
CA ILE A 678 -14.91 4.35 -42.27
C ILE A 678 -15.41 3.35 -43.32
N ALA A 679 -14.91 3.44 -44.55
CA ALA A 679 -15.31 2.58 -45.68
C ALA A 679 -14.40 1.36 -45.92
N SER A 680 -13.31 1.24 -45.15
CA SER A 680 -12.36 0.14 -45.21
C SER A 680 -11.56 0.08 -43.91
N ASP A 681 -11.01 -1.08 -43.57
CA ASP A 681 -10.16 -1.27 -42.41
C ASP A 681 -9.00 -0.26 -42.39
N GLU A 682 -8.78 0.36 -41.23
CA GLU A 682 -7.69 1.31 -41.01
C GLU A 682 -6.98 0.97 -39.70
N THR A 683 -5.66 1.12 -39.67
CA THR A 683 -4.84 0.93 -38.47
C THR A 683 -4.16 2.24 -38.14
N ILE A 684 -4.28 2.67 -36.89
CA ILE A 684 -3.57 3.83 -36.37
C ILE A 684 -2.56 3.38 -35.33
N VAL A 685 -1.33 3.83 -35.47
CA VAL A 685 -0.26 3.68 -34.49
C VAL A 685 -0.02 5.03 -33.86
N ILE A 686 -0.13 5.10 -32.53
CA ILE A 686 0.16 6.30 -31.74
C ILE A 686 1.38 5.99 -30.89
N THR A 687 2.44 6.79 -31.01
CA THR A 687 3.65 6.65 -30.20
C THR A 687 3.84 7.90 -29.35
N GLN A 688 4.00 7.73 -28.03
CA GLN A 688 4.29 8.81 -27.08
C GLN A 688 5.47 8.39 -26.20
N GLY A 689 6.60 9.09 -26.31
CA GLY A 689 7.85 8.65 -25.70
C GLY A 689 8.29 7.30 -26.28
N ASP A 690 8.55 6.33 -25.40
CA ASP A 690 8.90 4.95 -25.79
C ASP A 690 7.67 4.06 -26.01
N SER A 691 6.48 4.47 -25.54
CA SER A 691 5.27 3.65 -25.61
C SER A 691 4.55 3.77 -26.95
N THR A 692 4.09 2.63 -27.46
CA THR A 692 3.31 2.56 -28.71
C THR A 692 1.96 1.87 -28.51
N ALA A 693 0.89 2.49 -29.01
CA ALA A 693 -0.44 1.90 -29.11
C ALA A 693 -0.79 1.63 -30.58
N THR A 694 -1.29 0.43 -30.88
CA THR A 694 -1.73 0.05 -32.23
C THR A 694 -3.22 -0.27 -32.20
N ILE A 695 -4.02 0.58 -32.84
CA ILE A 695 -5.48 0.45 -32.88
C ILE A 695 -5.89 -0.02 -34.28
N VAL A 696 -6.61 -1.13 -34.35
CA VAL A 696 -7.18 -1.65 -35.59
C VAL A 696 -8.68 -1.32 -35.64
N LEU A 697 -9.09 -0.59 -36.66
CA LEU A 697 -10.48 -0.21 -36.91
C LEU A 697 -11.00 -1.02 -38.11
N ASP A 698 -11.79 -2.06 -37.85
CA ASP A 698 -12.38 -2.93 -38.87
C ASP A 698 -13.74 -2.42 -39.39
N ASP A 699 -13.98 -2.58 -40.69
CA ASP A 699 -15.28 -2.36 -41.33
C ASP A 699 -16.03 -3.70 -41.46
N THR A 700 -16.91 -3.98 -40.48
CA THR A 700 -17.80 -5.15 -40.50
C THR A 700 -19.03 -4.97 -41.43
N GLY A 701 -19.01 -3.99 -42.33
CA GLY A 701 -20.02 -3.79 -43.38
C GLY A 701 -21.17 -2.84 -43.01
N ASN A 702 -21.12 -2.22 -41.82
CA ASN A 702 -22.02 -1.15 -41.39
C ASN A 702 -21.29 0.16 -41.01
N GLY A 703 -19.95 0.22 -41.14
CA GLY A 703 -19.11 1.35 -40.72
C GLY A 703 -19.13 1.57 -39.20
N LYS A 704 -17.97 1.51 -38.52
CA LYS A 704 -17.85 1.99 -37.14
C LYS A 704 -18.25 3.46 -37.08
N SER A 705 -19.16 3.84 -36.17
CA SER A 705 -19.50 5.25 -36.00
C SER A 705 -18.28 6.03 -35.49
N ILE A 706 -18.24 7.35 -35.69
CA ILE A 706 -17.19 8.21 -35.08
C ILE A 706 -17.09 7.98 -33.57
N ASP A 707 -18.21 7.71 -32.89
CA ASP A 707 -18.21 7.43 -31.45
C ASP A 707 -17.56 6.08 -31.13
N ASP A 708 -17.79 5.06 -31.94
CA ASP A 708 -17.11 3.75 -31.80
C ASP A 708 -15.61 3.86 -32.09
N ILE A 709 -15.22 4.70 -33.05
CA ILE A 709 -13.80 4.97 -33.36
C ILE A 709 -13.13 5.68 -32.18
N VAL A 710 -13.74 6.76 -31.67
CA VAL A 710 -13.24 7.49 -30.50
C VAL A 710 -13.13 6.57 -29.29
N ASN A 711 -14.17 5.76 -29.03
CA ASN A 711 -14.17 4.80 -27.93
C ASN A 711 -13.10 3.72 -28.10
N ALA A 712 -12.88 3.20 -29.31
CA ALA A 712 -11.84 2.21 -29.57
C ALA A 712 -10.44 2.78 -29.34
N ILE A 713 -10.19 4.02 -29.77
CA ILE A 713 -8.91 4.70 -29.56
C ILE A 713 -8.70 4.98 -28.06
N ASN A 714 -9.67 5.61 -27.39
CA ASN A 714 -9.55 5.90 -25.95
C ASN A 714 -9.43 4.61 -25.14
N SER A 715 -10.18 3.56 -25.46
CA SER A 715 -10.08 2.27 -24.77
C SER A 715 -8.67 1.68 -24.87
N GLU A 716 -8.02 1.77 -26.03
CA GLU A 716 -6.63 1.31 -26.16
C GLU A 716 -5.65 2.26 -25.41
N LEU A 717 -5.81 3.57 -25.55
CA LEU A 717 -4.92 4.55 -24.90
C LEU A 717 -5.01 4.49 -23.36
N ASP A 718 -6.20 4.24 -22.81
CA ASP A 718 -6.45 4.08 -21.38
C ASP A 718 -5.98 2.71 -20.84
N THR A 719 -5.72 1.74 -21.72
CA THR A 719 -5.29 0.40 -21.30
C THR A 719 -3.85 0.42 -20.78
N VAL A 720 -3.65 -0.15 -19.59
CA VAL A 720 -2.33 -0.38 -18.99
C VAL A 720 -1.92 -1.82 -19.26
N TYR A 721 -0.79 -2.00 -19.95
CA TYR A 721 -0.27 -3.33 -20.31
C TYR A 721 0.86 -3.76 -19.37
N THR A 722 0.89 -5.05 -19.04
CA THR A 722 2.06 -5.74 -18.48
C THR A 722 2.96 -6.20 -19.60
N GLU A 723 4.28 -6.11 -19.42
CA GLU A 723 5.21 -6.60 -20.43
C GLU A 723 5.19 -8.12 -20.54
N LEU A 724 5.12 -8.64 -21.76
CA LEU A 724 5.06 -10.07 -22.07
C LEU A 724 6.15 -10.44 -23.08
N TRP A 725 7.01 -11.37 -22.69
CA TRP A 725 8.01 -11.99 -23.53
C TRP A 725 7.59 -13.40 -23.90
N THR A 726 7.68 -13.74 -25.18
CA THR A 726 7.33 -15.07 -25.71
C THR A 726 8.52 -15.69 -26.44
N GLY A 727 8.82 -16.94 -26.15
CA GLY A 727 9.78 -17.75 -26.88
C GLY A 727 9.29 -18.08 -28.28
N THR A 728 10.15 -17.92 -29.28
CA THR A 728 9.80 -18.16 -30.69
C THR A 728 9.61 -19.64 -31.02
N LYS A 729 10.11 -20.57 -30.20
CA LYS A 729 9.97 -22.02 -30.41
C LYS A 729 8.85 -22.61 -29.57
N ALA A 730 7.88 -23.21 -30.24
CA ALA A 730 6.92 -24.13 -29.63
C ALA A 730 7.58 -25.50 -29.41
N ASN A 731 7.48 -26.01 -28.18
CA ASN A 731 7.97 -27.32 -27.78
C ASN A 731 6.82 -28.32 -27.64
N LYS A 732 7.12 -29.58 -27.95
CA LYS A 732 6.16 -30.68 -27.96
C LYS A 732 6.66 -31.87 -27.17
N ASP A 733 5.74 -32.71 -26.72
CA ASP A 733 6.07 -34.01 -26.14
C ASP A 733 6.37 -35.06 -27.23
N LEU A 734 6.80 -36.26 -26.81
CA LEU A 734 7.09 -37.39 -27.69
C LEU A 734 5.87 -37.89 -28.49
N ASP A 735 4.66 -37.55 -28.07
CA ASP A 735 3.39 -37.86 -28.73
C ASP A 735 2.90 -36.70 -29.63
N ALA A 736 3.72 -35.66 -29.80
CA ALA A 736 3.48 -34.45 -30.60
C ALA A 736 2.39 -33.49 -30.06
N ASN A 737 2.00 -33.63 -28.80
CA ASN A 737 1.17 -32.67 -28.08
C ASN A 737 2.04 -31.47 -27.63
N VAL A 738 1.41 -30.31 -27.41
CA VAL A 738 2.10 -29.15 -26.82
C VAL A 738 2.53 -29.47 -25.39
N ILE A 739 3.74 -29.07 -25.00
CA ILE A 739 4.17 -29.26 -23.61
C ILE A 739 3.40 -28.32 -22.68
N ALA A 740 3.30 -28.68 -21.40
CA ALA A 740 2.77 -27.85 -20.33
C ALA A 740 3.79 -27.81 -19.18
N SER A 741 3.55 -26.98 -18.16
CA SER A 741 4.43 -26.90 -16.99
C SER A 741 4.63 -28.25 -16.28
N GLY A 742 3.60 -29.11 -16.26
CA GLY A 742 3.66 -30.45 -15.70
C GLY A 742 4.36 -31.50 -16.56
N THR A 743 4.77 -31.19 -17.80
CA THR A 743 5.46 -32.14 -18.67
C THR A 743 6.81 -32.54 -18.07
N LEU A 744 7.07 -33.84 -17.97
CA LEU A 744 8.35 -34.38 -17.52
C LEU A 744 9.44 -34.15 -18.57
N TRP A 745 10.67 -33.87 -18.14
CA TRP A 745 11.78 -33.64 -19.07
C TRP A 745 12.08 -34.84 -19.97
N LYS A 746 11.81 -36.06 -19.52
CA LYS A 746 11.92 -37.29 -20.31
C LYS A 746 10.98 -37.32 -21.52
N ASP A 747 9.83 -36.65 -21.43
CA ASP A 747 8.75 -36.74 -22.40
C ASP A 747 8.80 -35.62 -23.44
N ILE A 748 9.79 -34.71 -23.38
CA ILE A 748 9.95 -33.62 -24.36
C ILE A 748 10.63 -34.13 -25.64
N ASP A 749 10.08 -33.79 -26.81
CA ASP A 749 10.74 -33.96 -28.11
C ASP A 749 11.73 -32.81 -28.36
N THR A 750 13.02 -33.13 -28.26
CA THR A 750 14.12 -32.18 -28.51
C THR A 750 14.73 -32.31 -29.89
N THR A 751 14.38 -33.35 -30.67
CA THR A 751 15.08 -33.68 -31.93
C THR A 751 14.28 -33.34 -33.19
N GLY A 752 13.03 -32.89 -33.03
CA GLY A 752 12.12 -32.57 -34.14
C GLY A 752 11.47 -33.81 -34.77
N ALA A 753 11.62 -34.96 -34.12
CA ALA A 753 10.98 -36.23 -34.36
C ALA A 753 10.94 -36.95 -32.99
N PRO A 754 10.00 -37.88 -32.72
CA PRO A 754 9.86 -38.50 -31.39
C PRO A 754 11.19 -39.02 -30.84
N GLY A 755 11.81 -38.24 -29.96
CA GLY A 755 13.17 -38.43 -29.48
C GLY A 755 13.53 -37.38 -28.43
N ASN A 756 14.07 -37.85 -27.31
CA ASN A 756 14.51 -37.03 -26.18
C ASN A 756 16.00 -37.30 -25.95
N ASP A 757 16.85 -36.30 -26.20
CA ASP A 757 18.29 -36.39 -25.95
C ASP A 757 18.73 -35.73 -24.62
N ILE A 758 17.78 -35.19 -23.85
CA ILE A 758 18.00 -34.65 -22.51
C ILE A 758 18.54 -35.76 -21.57
N ILE A 759 19.53 -35.43 -20.74
CA ILE A 759 20.08 -36.32 -19.71
C ILE A 759 20.06 -35.68 -18.33
N ASP A 760 20.15 -36.50 -17.28
CA ASP A 760 20.31 -36.02 -15.92
C ASP A 760 21.62 -35.23 -15.79
N GLY A 761 21.54 -34.03 -15.25
CA GLY A 761 22.63 -33.07 -15.14
C GLY A 761 22.65 -31.99 -16.23
N ASP A 762 21.76 -32.04 -17.24
CA ASP A 762 21.62 -30.98 -18.23
C ASP A 762 21.19 -29.65 -17.57
N THR A 763 21.74 -28.55 -18.06
CA THR A 763 21.52 -27.21 -17.49
C THR A 763 20.95 -26.22 -18.48
N ILE A 764 19.99 -25.43 -18.02
CA ILE A 764 19.39 -24.31 -18.74
C ILE A 764 19.77 -23.05 -17.98
N SER A 765 20.54 -22.18 -18.60
CA SER A 765 20.88 -20.88 -18.02
C SER A 765 19.99 -19.80 -18.62
N PHE A 766 19.76 -18.74 -17.86
CA PHE A 766 19.02 -17.58 -18.34
C PHE A 766 19.61 -16.31 -17.73
N GLU A 767 19.57 -15.24 -18.52
CA GLU A 767 20.03 -13.91 -18.13
C GLU A 767 19.08 -12.85 -18.66
N GLY A 768 19.10 -11.66 -18.05
CA GLY A 768 18.18 -10.61 -18.41
C GLY A 768 18.22 -9.44 -17.45
N LYS A 769 17.12 -8.69 -17.40
CA LYS A 769 16.94 -7.52 -16.53
C LYS A 769 15.57 -7.57 -15.87
N THR A 770 15.49 -7.15 -14.61
CA THR A 770 14.20 -6.86 -13.97
C THR A 770 13.53 -5.65 -14.63
N ARG A 771 12.26 -5.41 -14.28
CA ARG A 771 11.52 -4.20 -14.71
C ARG A 771 12.24 -2.87 -14.47
N SER A 772 13.13 -2.81 -13.47
CA SER A 772 13.91 -1.62 -13.12
C SER A 772 15.27 -1.54 -13.84
N GLY A 773 15.54 -2.47 -14.76
CA GLY A 773 16.80 -2.56 -15.50
C GLY A 773 17.95 -3.25 -14.76
N THR A 774 17.69 -3.87 -13.59
CA THR A 774 18.73 -4.56 -12.82
C THR A 774 19.03 -5.91 -13.45
N SER A 775 20.30 -6.19 -13.75
CA SER A 775 20.69 -7.48 -14.34
C SER A 775 20.39 -8.66 -13.42
N VAL A 776 19.81 -9.71 -13.99
CA VAL A 776 19.49 -10.99 -13.33
C VAL A 776 20.08 -12.12 -14.15
N SER A 777 20.52 -13.17 -13.47
CA SER A 777 20.95 -14.42 -14.10
C SER A 777 20.62 -15.59 -13.19
N GLY A 778 20.27 -16.73 -13.76
CA GLY A 778 20.03 -17.97 -13.04
C GLY A 778 20.33 -19.19 -13.90
N THR A 779 20.32 -20.35 -13.25
CA THR A 779 20.50 -21.65 -13.90
C THR A 779 19.55 -22.64 -13.27
N TYR A 780 18.90 -23.44 -14.11
CA TYR A 780 18.12 -24.60 -13.71
C TYR A 780 18.85 -25.87 -14.16
N THR A 781 19.01 -26.84 -13.26
CA THR A 781 19.62 -28.15 -13.55
C THR A 781 18.55 -29.23 -13.49
N ILE A 782 18.40 -29.99 -14.58
CA ILE A 782 17.53 -31.16 -14.64
C ILE A 782 18.22 -32.27 -13.84
N SER A 783 17.79 -32.51 -12.61
CA SER A 783 18.48 -33.41 -11.68
C SER A 783 18.08 -34.87 -11.92
N ASP A 784 16.81 -35.11 -12.20
CA ASP A 784 16.28 -36.40 -12.65
C ASP A 784 15.17 -36.15 -13.67
N LYS A 785 15.44 -36.45 -14.95
CA LYS A 785 14.50 -36.16 -16.04
C LYS A 785 13.20 -36.97 -15.96
N THR A 786 13.15 -38.01 -15.12
CA THR A 786 11.97 -38.87 -14.96
C THR A 786 10.99 -38.37 -13.90
N THR A 787 11.42 -37.44 -13.05
CA THR A 787 10.59 -36.85 -11.99
C THR A 787 10.49 -35.33 -12.08
N ASP A 788 11.53 -34.67 -12.59
CA ASP A 788 11.55 -33.23 -12.76
C ASP A 788 10.67 -32.83 -13.96
N THR A 789 9.96 -31.72 -13.80
CA THR A 789 9.05 -31.16 -14.82
C THR A 789 9.52 -29.78 -15.28
N VAL A 790 8.92 -29.30 -16.38
CA VAL A 790 9.15 -27.94 -16.90
C VAL A 790 8.86 -26.87 -15.84
N GLN A 791 7.92 -27.12 -14.92
CA GLN A 791 7.62 -26.25 -13.78
C GLN A 791 8.86 -25.88 -12.96
N GLY A 792 9.84 -26.78 -12.84
CA GLY A 792 11.09 -26.49 -12.14
C GLY A 792 11.89 -25.34 -12.78
N LEU A 793 11.93 -25.29 -14.12
CA LEU A 793 12.55 -24.19 -14.86
C LEU A 793 11.75 -22.89 -14.68
N LEU A 794 10.42 -22.98 -14.79
CA LEU A 794 9.54 -21.82 -14.65
C LEU A 794 9.72 -21.16 -13.28
N SER A 795 9.67 -21.96 -12.20
CA SER A 795 9.90 -21.47 -10.84
C SER A 795 11.31 -20.95 -10.62
N ALA A 796 12.33 -21.56 -11.24
CA ALA A 796 13.70 -21.02 -11.18
C ALA A 796 13.81 -19.63 -11.82
N ILE A 797 13.11 -19.39 -12.94
CA ILE A 797 13.01 -18.07 -13.56
C ILE A 797 12.28 -17.11 -12.61
N GLU A 798 11.11 -17.46 -12.10
CA GLU A 798 10.34 -16.61 -11.18
C GLU A 798 11.17 -16.23 -9.93
N ASP A 799 11.82 -17.20 -9.29
CA ASP A 799 12.68 -16.99 -8.13
C ASP A 799 13.85 -16.05 -8.41
N ALA A 800 14.52 -16.21 -9.55
CA ALA A 800 15.65 -15.35 -9.93
C ALA A 800 15.22 -13.89 -10.13
N TYR A 801 13.99 -13.65 -10.58
CA TYR A 801 13.40 -12.33 -10.72
C TYR A 801 12.68 -11.86 -9.44
N GLY A 802 12.83 -12.59 -8.33
CA GLY A 802 12.24 -12.26 -7.04
C GLY A 802 10.71 -12.34 -7.01
N ASN A 803 10.13 -13.25 -7.81
CA ASN A 803 8.70 -13.43 -8.01
C ASN A 803 7.95 -12.21 -8.57
N ASN A 804 8.69 -11.29 -9.21
CA ASN A 804 8.13 -10.13 -9.90
C ASN A 804 7.69 -10.44 -11.35
N VAL A 805 7.93 -11.65 -11.81
CA VAL A 805 7.47 -12.15 -13.12
C VAL A 805 6.73 -13.47 -12.92
N SER A 806 5.88 -13.82 -13.87
CA SER A 806 5.27 -15.15 -14.00
C SER A 806 5.78 -15.82 -15.26
N ALA A 807 6.33 -17.02 -15.13
CA ALA A 807 6.84 -17.82 -16.23
C ALA A 807 5.89 -19.00 -16.49
N ASN A 808 5.45 -19.19 -17.74
CA ASN A 808 4.52 -20.26 -18.08
C ASN A 808 4.80 -20.83 -19.49
N ILE A 809 4.17 -21.94 -19.84
CA ILE A 809 4.04 -22.41 -21.21
C ILE A 809 2.64 -22.06 -21.73
N ASN A 810 2.56 -21.31 -22.83
CA ASN A 810 1.28 -20.95 -23.43
C ASN A 810 0.62 -22.13 -24.17
N ALA A 811 -0.59 -21.93 -24.68
CA ALA A 811 -1.36 -22.97 -25.38
C ALA A 811 -0.68 -23.54 -26.64
N ASP A 812 0.31 -22.83 -27.20
CA ASP A 812 1.09 -23.29 -28.36
C ASP A 812 2.35 -24.08 -27.96
N GLY A 813 2.61 -24.26 -26.66
CA GLY A 813 3.82 -24.92 -26.16
C GLY A 813 5.05 -24.01 -26.11
N LYS A 814 4.87 -22.69 -26.12
CA LYS A 814 5.96 -21.70 -26.05
C LYS A 814 6.14 -21.19 -24.62
N LEU A 815 7.39 -20.96 -24.22
CA LEU A 815 7.69 -20.26 -22.97
C LEU A 815 7.21 -18.82 -23.04
N ILE A 816 6.50 -18.37 -22.03
CA ILE A 816 6.11 -16.97 -21.83
C ILE A 816 6.60 -16.50 -20.47
N VAL A 817 7.04 -15.25 -20.40
CA VAL A 817 7.43 -14.57 -19.16
C VAL A 817 6.73 -13.23 -19.13
N THR A 818 5.92 -13.00 -18.10
CA THR A 818 5.10 -11.80 -17.94
C THR A 818 5.56 -11.02 -16.72
N ASP A 819 5.68 -9.70 -16.81
CA ASP A 819 5.82 -8.85 -15.63
C ASP A 819 4.53 -8.90 -14.80
N ASN A 820 4.63 -9.14 -13.50
CA ASN A 820 3.46 -9.20 -12.62
C ASN A 820 2.91 -7.80 -12.30
N THR A 821 3.63 -6.74 -12.68
CA THR A 821 3.26 -5.34 -12.45
C THR A 821 3.04 -4.64 -13.79
N ALA A 822 1.83 -4.10 -13.97
CA ALA A 822 1.46 -3.36 -15.17
C ALA A 822 2.24 -2.04 -15.29
N GLY A 823 2.37 -1.52 -16.51
CA GLY A 823 3.07 -0.28 -16.80
C GLY A 823 4.42 -0.48 -17.49
N ALA A 824 5.19 0.61 -17.61
CA ALA A 824 6.51 0.61 -18.23
C ALA A 824 7.44 -0.41 -17.54
N SER A 825 8.08 -1.26 -18.34
CA SER A 825 9.03 -2.26 -17.88
C SER A 825 10.30 -2.23 -18.72
N GLN A 826 11.43 -2.55 -18.08
CA GLN A 826 12.71 -2.83 -18.74
C GLN A 826 13.04 -4.31 -18.63
N LEU A 827 12.01 -5.15 -18.54
CA LEU A 827 12.16 -6.59 -18.44
C LEU A 827 12.90 -7.08 -19.68
N GLU A 828 13.92 -7.89 -19.47
CA GLU A 828 14.59 -8.60 -20.54
C GLU A 828 14.78 -10.03 -20.06
N ILE A 829 14.63 -11.00 -20.94
CA ILE A 829 15.01 -12.38 -20.65
C ILE A 829 15.58 -13.04 -21.90
N SER A 830 16.65 -13.78 -21.71
CA SER A 830 17.27 -14.65 -22.71
C SER A 830 17.57 -15.99 -22.07
N LEU A 831 17.38 -17.07 -22.83
CA LEU A 831 17.68 -18.43 -22.39
C LEU A 831 18.86 -18.97 -23.20
N ASP A 832 19.77 -19.63 -22.49
CA ASP A 832 20.83 -20.44 -23.07
C ASP A 832 20.61 -21.91 -22.68
N CYS A 833 20.31 -22.71 -23.69
CA CYS A 833 20.10 -24.15 -23.57
C CYS A 833 21.27 -24.96 -24.16
N SER A 834 22.45 -24.36 -24.38
CA SER A 834 23.58 -25.03 -25.03
C SER A 834 24.03 -26.31 -24.32
N ASP A 835 23.85 -26.35 -23.00
CA ASP A 835 24.22 -27.47 -22.12
C ASP A 835 23.04 -28.44 -21.89
N ALA A 836 21.91 -28.23 -22.57
CA ALA A 836 20.73 -29.09 -22.55
C ALA A 836 20.51 -29.78 -23.91
N HIS A 837 21.62 -30.21 -24.53
CA HIS A 837 21.63 -30.92 -25.81
C HIS A 837 20.86 -30.16 -26.93
N SER A 838 19.81 -30.76 -27.50
CA SER A 838 19.05 -30.16 -28.60
C SER A 838 17.84 -29.31 -28.14
N LEU A 839 17.62 -29.18 -26.83
CA LEU A 839 16.53 -28.38 -26.28
C LEU A 839 16.70 -26.89 -26.65
N THR A 840 15.61 -26.23 -27.04
CA THR A 840 15.59 -24.78 -27.22
C THR A 840 14.18 -24.22 -27.05
N PHE A 841 14.07 -23.06 -26.41
CA PHE A 841 12.84 -22.25 -26.37
C PHE A 841 12.83 -21.14 -27.44
N GLY A 842 13.82 -21.15 -28.33
CA GLY A 842 14.04 -20.11 -29.31
C GLY A 842 14.55 -18.81 -28.68
N THR A 843 14.52 -17.73 -29.46
CA THR A 843 14.73 -16.38 -28.94
C THR A 843 13.47 -15.92 -28.22
N MET A 844 13.62 -15.26 -27.08
CA MET A 844 12.52 -14.57 -26.39
C MET A 844 12.30 -13.22 -27.05
N GLU A 845 11.06 -12.88 -27.38
CA GLU A 845 10.67 -11.62 -28.04
C GLU A 845 9.53 -10.95 -27.28
N VAL A 846 9.53 -9.62 -27.23
CA VAL A 846 8.41 -8.85 -26.67
C VAL A 846 7.19 -9.02 -27.58
N THR A 847 6.13 -9.62 -27.06
CA THR A 847 4.84 -9.75 -27.75
C THR A 847 3.83 -8.72 -27.28
N THR A 848 3.98 -8.21 -26.07
CA THR A 848 3.22 -7.08 -25.53
C THR A 848 4.18 -6.21 -24.74
N GLU A 849 4.30 -4.94 -25.11
CA GLU A 849 5.13 -3.99 -24.40
C GLU A 849 4.43 -3.56 -23.10
N GLY A 850 5.18 -3.49 -22.00
CA GLY A 850 4.65 -2.93 -20.76
C GLY A 850 4.49 -1.42 -20.91
N ARG A 851 3.27 -0.91 -20.76
CA ARG A 851 3.02 0.54 -20.84
C ARG A 851 1.92 1.00 -19.91
N TYR A 852 2.03 2.23 -19.44
CA TYR A 852 0.93 2.91 -18.76
C TYR A 852 -0.10 3.42 -19.77
N ALA A 853 -1.22 3.93 -19.27
CA ALA A 853 -2.15 4.71 -20.07
C ALA A 853 -1.40 5.87 -20.73
N MET A 854 -1.70 6.13 -21.99
CA MET A 854 -1.09 7.21 -22.76
C MET A 854 -1.86 8.51 -22.53
N ALA A 855 -1.14 9.62 -22.34
CA ALA A 855 -1.73 10.92 -22.06
C ALA A 855 -2.20 11.61 -23.35
N VAL A 856 -3.02 10.91 -24.14
CA VAL A 856 -3.60 11.35 -25.40
C VAL A 856 -5.08 10.94 -25.40
N THR A 857 -5.95 11.91 -25.66
CA THR A 857 -7.39 11.72 -25.72
C THR A 857 -7.89 11.89 -27.16
N ALA A 858 -8.71 10.95 -27.62
CA ALA A 858 -9.51 11.06 -28.83
C ALA A 858 -10.87 11.70 -28.56
N SER A 859 -11.31 12.56 -29.47
CA SER A 859 -12.63 13.19 -29.45
C SER A 859 -13.13 13.49 -30.86
N LYS A 860 -14.32 14.09 -30.98
CA LYS A 860 -14.84 14.60 -32.26
C LYS A 860 -15.15 16.09 -32.18
N ASP A 861 -14.86 16.80 -33.25
CA ASP A 861 -15.20 18.22 -33.36
C ASP A 861 -16.69 18.43 -33.76
N ALA A 862 -17.10 19.70 -33.89
CA ALA A 862 -18.46 20.05 -34.33
C ALA A 862 -18.79 19.62 -35.78
N SER A 863 -17.78 19.22 -36.55
CA SER A 863 -17.87 18.78 -37.95
C SER A 863 -17.80 17.25 -38.10
N ASN A 864 -17.84 16.49 -36.99
CA ASN A 864 -17.65 15.03 -36.93
C ASN A 864 -16.29 14.56 -37.45
N GLN A 865 -15.24 15.37 -37.26
CA GLN A 865 -13.85 15.02 -37.54
C GLN A 865 -13.20 14.47 -36.27
N LEU A 866 -12.36 13.44 -36.42
CA LEU A 866 -11.58 12.88 -35.31
C LEU A 866 -10.51 13.90 -34.85
N VAL A 867 -10.42 14.14 -33.56
CA VAL A 867 -9.40 14.98 -32.93
C VAL A 867 -8.61 14.12 -31.95
N LEU A 868 -7.28 14.15 -32.05
CA LEU A 868 -6.39 13.57 -31.05
C LEU A 868 -5.65 14.73 -30.38
N GLU A 869 -5.69 14.78 -29.06
CA GLU A 869 -5.11 15.86 -28.26
C GLU A 869 -4.36 15.27 -27.07
N SER A 870 -3.18 15.80 -26.73
CA SER A 870 -2.52 15.42 -25.48
C SER A 870 -3.27 15.95 -24.26
N ASP A 871 -3.14 15.27 -23.12
CA ASP A 871 -3.79 15.74 -21.89
C ASP A 871 -3.05 16.93 -21.28
N ASP A 872 -1.73 16.98 -21.48
CA ASP A 872 -0.83 18.01 -20.98
C ASP A 872 -0.41 19.03 -22.04
N TYR A 873 0.00 20.20 -21.56
CA TYR A 873 0.48 21.33 -22.36
C TYR A 873 2.00 21.38 -22.39
N GLY A 874 2.57 21.86 -23.49
CA GLY A 874 4.00 22.19 -23.57
C GLY A 874 4.75 21.51 -24.71
N SER A 875 5.96 21.99 -24.98
CA SER A 875 6.75 21.51 -26.12
C SER A 875 7.40 20.14 -25.89
N ASP A 876 7.59 19.76 -24.63
CA ASP A 876 8.04 18.42 -24.24
C ASP A 876 6.96 17.35 -24.49
N ILE A 877 5.69 17.77 -24.60
CA ILE A 877 4.58 16.88 -24.89
C ILE A 877 4.46 16.70 -26.40
N SER A 878 4.68 15.49 -26.86
CA SER A 878 4.50 15.12 -28.27
C SER A 878 4.01 13.69 -28.43
N PHE A 879 3.28 13.45 -29.50
CA PHE A 879 2.96 12.12 -29.97
C PHE A 879 3.15 12.03 -31.48
N THR A 880 3.49 10.85 -31.97
CA THR A 880 3.60 10.55 -33.39
C THR A 880 2.43 9.71 -33.82
N ILE A 881 1.87 10.02 -34.99
CA ILE A 881 0.82 9.23 -35.63
C ILE A 881 1.37 8.61 -36.92
N ASP A 882 1.04 7.34 -37.11
CA ASP A 882 1.20 6.60 -38.37
C ASP A 882 -0.11 5.89 -38.68
N VAL A 883 -0.82 6.31 -39.73
CA VAL A 883 -2.07 5.68 -40.19
C VAL A 883 -1.87 4.89 -41.48
N SER A 884 -2.40 3.67 -41.53
CA SER A 884 -2.29 2.79 -42.71
C SER A 884 -3.20 3.20 -43.88
N GLY A 885 -4.13 4.14 -43.65
CA GLY A 885 -5.16 4.59 -44.59
C GLY A 885 -5.36 6.11 -44.58
N ALA A 886 -6.44 6.58 -45.22
CA ALA A 886 -6.75 8.01 -45.32
C ALA A 886 -8.21 8.34 -44.97
N GLU A 887 -8.97 7.36 -44.45
CA GLU A 887 -10.38 7.52 -44.11
C GLU A 887 -10.52 8.38 -42.85
N LEU A 888 -9.61 8.25 -41.87
CA LEU A 888 -9.59 9.10 -40.67
C LEU A 888 -9.24 10.56 -40.95
N GLY A 889 -8.59 10.83 -42.09
CA GLY A 889 -8.19 12.17 -42.50
C GLY A 889 -7.12 12.82 -41.63
N LEU A 890 -6.45 12.04 -40.77
CA LEU A 890 -5.33 12.46 -39.95
C LEU A 890 -4.06 12.62 -40.80
N THR A 891 -3.10 13.41 -40.31
CA THR A 891 -1.80 13.59 -40.98
C THR A 891 -0.72 12.86 -40.18
N ASP A 892 0.02 11.99 -40.86
CA ASP A 892 1.16 11.29 -40.27
C ASP A 892 2.26 12.25 -39.81
N GLY A 893 2.97 11.82 -38.77
CA GLY A 893 4.13 12.51 -38.23
C GLY A 893 3.98 12.92 -36.77
N ALA A 894 4.99 13.64 -36.29
CA ALA A 894 5.05 14.12 -34.92
C ALA A 894 4.23 15.40 -34.75
N HIS A 895 3.40 15.41 -33.71
CA HIS A 895 2.62 16.56 -33.26
C HIS A 895 3.12 16.93 -31.86
N SER A 896 3.51 18.19 -31.67
CA SER A 896 4.07 18.69 -30.41
C SER A 896 3.23 19.84 -29.88
N GLY A 897 3.14 19.96 -28.56
CA GLY A 897 2.57 21.14 -27.93
C GLY A 897 3.51 22.34 -27.99
N ILE A 898 3.10 23.43 -27.36
CA ILE A 898 3.87 24.68 -27.28
C ILE A 898 3.87 25.14 -25.83
N ASP A 899 5.04 25.53 -25.32
CA ASP A 899 5.14 26.15 -24.00
C ASP A 899 4.65 27.60 -24.02
N VAL A 900 4.16 28.05 -22.88
CA VAL A 900 3.90 29.49 -22.68
C VAL A 900 5.19 30.29 -22.90
N ALA A 901 5.11 31.44 -23.55
CA ALA A 901 6.25 32.36 -23.64
C ALA A 901 5.82 33.75 -23.18
N GLY A 902 6.74 34.49 -22.55
CA GLY A 902 6.43 35.79 -21.98
C GLY A 902 7.58 36.43 -21.21
N THR A 903 7.28 37.51 -20.50
CA THR A 903 8.20 38.21 -19.59
C THR A 903 7.51 38.49 -18.27
N ILE A 904 8.29 38.54 -17.18
CA ILE A 904 7.82 38.97 -15.86
C ILE A 904 8.53 40.27 -15.51
N ASN A 905 7.77 41.32 -15.28
CA ASN A 905 8.26 42.69 -15.07
C ASN A 905 9.14 43.23 -16.21
N GLY A 906 8.95 42.72 -17.43
CA GLY A 906 9.79 43.04 -18.60
C GLY A 906 11.14 42.31 -18.64
N GLU A 907 11.44 41.48 -17.63
CA GLU A 907 12.63 40.63 -17.57
C GLU A 907 12.35 39.26 -18.20
N ALA A 908 13.41 38.56 -18.62
CA ALA A 908 13.31 37.25 -19.26
C ALA A 908 12.69 36.20 -18.34
N ALA A 909 11.87 35.33 -18.93
CA ALA A 909 11.24 34.21 -18.24
C ALA A 909 11.14 32.99 -19.17
N THR A 910 11.42 31.81 -18.63
CA THR A 910 11.34 30.53 -19.32
C THR A 910 9.98 29.86 -19.07
N GLY A 911 9.35 29.43 -20.15
CA GLY A 911 8.12 28.64 -20.10
C GLY A 911 8.37 27.14 -20.10
N SER A 912 7.52 26.41 -19.40
CA SER A 912 7.40 24.96 -19.48
C SER A 912 5.94 24.58 -19.25
N GLY A 913 5.30 24.03 -20.29
CA GLY A 913 3.85 23.87 -20.37
C GLY A 913 3.13 25.19 -20.14
N ARG A 914 2.28 25.22 -19.11
CA ARG A 914 1.55 26.43 -18.67
C ARG A 914 2.31 27.26 -17.62
N THR A 915 3.51 26.85 -17.20
CA THR A 915 4.26 27.55 -16.16
C THR A 915 5.27 28.49 -16.80
N LEU A 916 5.26 29.75 -16.38
CA LEU A 916 6.25 30.76 -16.75
C LEU A 916 7.10 31.11 -15.51
N THR A 917 8.41 30.93 -15.59
CA THR A 917 9.35 31.15 -14.48
C THR A 917 10.37 32.21 -14.84
N GLY A 918 10.55 33.22 -13.98
CA GLY A 918 11.54 34.27 -14.19
C GLY A 918 12.98 33.74 -14.14
N ASP A 919 13.80 34.15 -15.11
CA ASP A 919 15.14 33.64 -15.28
C ASP A 919 16.14 34.28 -14.30
N ALA A 920 17.24 33.57 -14.05
CA ALA A 920 18.41 34.14 -13.38
C ALA A 920 18.99 35.30 -14.23
N PRO A 921 19.51 36.35 -13.59
CA PRO A 921 20.04 37.50 -14.33
C PRO A 921 21.33 37.10 -15.06
N ALA A 922 21.66 37.83 -16.12
CA ALA A 922 22.96 37.69 -16.76
C ALA A 922 24.08 37.98 -15.73
N ALA A 923 25.24 37.34 -15.89
CA ALA A 923 26.36 37.49 -14.96
C ALA A 923 26.75 38.97 -14.77
N GLY A 924 26.59 39.48 -13.53
CA GLY A 924 26.86 40.87 -13.18
C GLY A 924 25.63 41.78 -13.14
N GLU A 925 24.44 41.24 -13.42
CA GLU A 925 23.15 41.91 -13.26
C GLU A 925 22.38 41.34 -12.05
N THR A 926 21.40 42.10 -11.58
CA THR A 926 20.48 41.70 -10.49
C THR A 926 19.07 41.72 -11.04
N THR A 927 18.33 40.63 -10.94
CA THR A 927 16.90 40.58 -11.28
C THR A 927 16.06 40.47 -10.01
N SER A 928 14.84 40.96 -10.06
CA SER A 928 13.87 40.79 -8.97
C SER A 928 12.94 39.59 -9.17
N VAL A 929 12.98 38.94 -10.34
CA VAL A 929 12.01 37.90 -10.75
C VAL A 929 12.59 36.49 -10.79
N GLU A 930 13.87 36.30 -10.48
CA GLU A 930 14.52 34.98 -10.53
C GLU A 930 13.74 33.98 -9.67
N GLY A 931 13.34 32.87 -10.30
CA GLY A 931 12.63 31.79 -9.64
C GLY A 931 11.17 32.08 -9.29
N LEU A 932 10.63 33.26 -9.64
CA LEU A 932 9.20 33.54 -9.53
C LEU A 932 8.45 32.78 -10.63
N SER A 933 7.58 31.87 -10.23
CA SER A 933 6.81 31.04 -11.15
C SER A 933 5.32 31.34 -11.08
N VAL A 934 4.70 31.45 -12.26
CA VAL A 934 3.26 31.64 -12.43
C VAL A 934 2.68 30.64 -13.41
N SER A 935 1.45 30.20 -13.17
CA SER A 935 0.67 29.40 -14.11
C SER A 935 -0.14 30.33 -14.99
N VAL A 936 -0.21 30.00 -16.27
CA VAL A 936 -0.90 30.75 -17.31
C VAL A 936 -1.95 29.83 -17.94
N SER A 937 -3.23 30.18 -17.76
CA SER A 937 -4.37 29.42 -18.30
C SER A 937 -4.98 30.03 -19.55
N LEU A 938 -4.33 31.05 -20.13
CA LEU A 938 -4.76 31.66 -21.39
C LEU A 938 -4.70 30.67 -22.55
N THR A 939 -5.75 30.66 -23.37
CA THR A 939 -5.75 30.05 -24.70
C THR A 939 -5.20 31.01 -25.76
N ALA A 940 -4.73 30.48 -26.89
CA ALA A 940 -4.29 31.31 -28.03
C ALA A 940 -5.38 32.28 -28.53
N ALA A 941 -6.65 31.86 -28.49
CA ALA A 941 -7.79 32.70 -28.85
C ALA A 941 -8.01 33.85 -27.85
N GLN A 942 -7.88 33.57 -26.54
CA GLN A 942 -7.94 34.62 -25.51
C GLN A 942 -6.80 35.62 -25.68
N LEU A 943 -5.55 35.13 -25.85
CA LEU A 943 -4.38 35.99 -26.07
C LEU A 943 -4.57 36.92 -27.27
N ALA A 944 -5.07 36.40 -28.40
CA ALA A 944 -5.33 37.21 -29.59
C ALA A 944 -6.38 38.32 -29.36
N SER A 945 -7.33 38.09 -28.45
CA SER A 945 -8.41 39.06 -28.14
C SER A 945 -8.05 40.06 -27.03
N GLN A 946 -7.26 39.63 -26.04
CA GLN A 946 -6.93 40.39 -24.83
C GLN A 946 -5.60 41.15 -24.95
N GLY A 947 -4.69 40.70 -25.83
CA GLY A 947 -3.35 41.25 -26.00
C GLY A 947 -2.33 40.65 -25.02
N GLU A 948 -1.07 41.07 -25.12
CA GLU A 948 0.04 40.43 -24.37
C GLU A 948 0.08 40.77 -22.89
N ALA A 949 -0.49 41.91 -22.45
CA ALA A 949 -0.43 42.33 -21.05
C ALA A 949 -1.48 41.61 -20.20
N GLN A 950 -1.04 40.78 -19.25
CA GLN A 950 -1.87 39.84 -18.46
C GLN A 950 -1.86 40.16 -16.96
N GLY A 951 -2.08 41.44 -16.64
CA GLY A 951 -2.13 41.93 -15.27
C GLY A 951 -0.81 41.82 -14.52
N ASN A 952 -0.91 41.76 -13.19
CA ASN A 952 0.21 41.83 -12.27
C ASN A 952 0.19 40.69 -11.26
N VAL A 953 1.38 40.25 -10.83
CA VAL A 953 1.62 39.34 -9.71
C VAL A 953 2.29 40.13 -8.59
N LYS A 954 1.59 40.29 -7.47
CA LYS A 954 2.08 40.94 -6.26
C LYS A 954 2.61 39.89 -5.32
N VAL A 955 3.93 39.85 -5.17
CA VAL A 955 4.62 38.94 -4.25
C VAL A 955 4.92 39.68 -2.95
N THR A 956 4.48 39.09 -1.85
CA THR A 956 4.77 39.54 -0.48
C THR A 956 5.69 38.53 0.18
N MET A 957 6.71 39.01 0.90
CA MET A 957 7.56 38.19 1.76
C MET A 957 7.23 38.51 3.21
N GLY A 958 6.61 37.56 3.91
CA GLY A 958 6.32 37.69 5.33
C GLY A 958 7.56 37.58 6.21
N VAL A 959 7.42 37.90 7.49
CA VAL A 959 8.48 37.90 8.49
C VAL A 959 9.18 36.55 8.59
N ALA A 960 8.44 35.45 8.65
CA ALA A 960 9.06 34.12 8.81
C ALA A 960 9.91 33.75 7.58
N GLU A 961 9.45 34.11 6.37
CA GLU A 961 10.25 33.99 5.14
C GLU A 961 11.50 34.87 5.18
N LEU A 962 11.37 36.14 5.60
CA LEU A 962 12.51 37.05 5.70
C LEU A 962 13.54 36.55 6.73
N PHE A 963 13.09 35.96 7.83
CA PHE A 963 13.96 35.31 8.79
C PHE A 963 14.64 34.07 8.21
N ASP A 964 13.95 33.19 7.45
CA ASP A 964 14.61 32.07 6.77
C ASP A 964 15.75 32.56 5.87
N ARG A 965 15.50 33.59 5.07
CA ARG A 965 16.49 34.16 4.14
C ARG A 965 17.69 34.75 4.86
N GLU A 966 17.45 35.58 5.87
CA GLU A 966 18.53 36.17 6.66
C GLU A 966 19.33 35.07 7.34
N LEU A 967 18.67 34.18 8.09
CA LEU A 967 19.31 33.08 8.82
C LEU A 967 20.05 32.12 7.89
N TYR A 968 19.57 31.91 6.66
CA TYR A 968 20.31 31.16 5.65
C TYR A 968 21.70 31.78 5.43
N GLY A 969 21.79 33.08 5.16
CA GLY A 969 23.07 33.77 5.01
C GLY A 969 23.93 33.83 6.30
N ILE A 970 23.32 33.74 7.48
CA ILE A 970 24.06 33.68 8.76
C ILE A 970 24.68 32.29 8.99
N THR A 971 23.86 31.24 8.83
CA THR A 971 24.16 29.87 9.29
C THR A 971 24.59 28.93 8.17
N ASP A 972 24.72 29.39 6.93
CA ASP A 972 25.15 28.55 5.83
C ASP A 972 26.52 27.91 6.16
N PRO A 973 26.68 26.59 6.01
CA PRO A 973 27.90 25.91 6.40
C PRO A 973 29.12 26.31 5.55
N ILE A 974 28.90 26.81 4.33
CA ILE A 974 29.95 27.13 3.36
C ILE A 974 30.25 28.64 3.37
N ASP A 975 29.22 29.45 3.11
CA ASP A 975 29.36 30.90 2.90
C ASP A 975 28.86 31.74 4.09
N GLY A 976 28.33 31.08 5.13
CA GLY A 976 27.75 31.76 6.28
C GLY A 976 28.80 32.46 7.14
N TYR A 977 28.52 33.70 7.54
CA TYR A 977 29.49 34.49 8.28
C TYR A 977 29.71 34.02 9.73
N VAL A 978 28.78 33.23 10.30
CA VAL A 978 29.01 32.52 11.58
C VAL A 978 29.95 31.34 11.38
N SER A 979 29.79 30.57 10.30
CA SER A 979 30.70 29.49 9.93
C SER A 979 32.12 30.04 9.74
N PHE A 980 32.27 31.10 8.96
CA PHE A 980 33.55 31.79 8.78
C PHE A 980 34.18 32.25 10.10
N LYS A 981 33.38 32.75 11.05
CA LYS A 981 33.86 33.17 12.36
C LYS A 981 34.35 31.99 13.21
N GLN A 982 33.63 30.88 13.19
CA GLN A 982 34.02 29.64 13.88
C GLN A 982 35.34 29.10 13.30
N ASP A 983 35.46 29.05 11.98
CA ASP A 983 36.69 28.63 11.30
C ASP A 983 37.86 29.57 11.62
N SER A 984 37.64 30.87 11.64
CA SER A 984 38.68 31.84 12.03
C SER A 984 39.16 31.65 13.47
N LEU A 985 38.25 31.30 14.39
CA LEU A 985 38.60 31.01 15.78
C LEU A 985 39.35 29.68 15.89
N GLN A 986 38.90 28.63 15.19
CA GLN A 986 39.55 27.33 15.16
C GLN A 986 40.98 27.43 14.61
N ASN A 987 41.16 28.11 13.48
CA ASN A 987 42.49 28.35 12.91
C ASN A 987 43.44 29.10 13.88
N SER A 988 42.89 30.00 14.72
CA SER A 988 43.67 30.70 15.74
C SER A 988 44.04 29.76 16.90
N ILE A 989 43.13 28.87 17.31
CA ILE A 989 43.36 27.83 18.32
C ILE A 989 44.46 26.88 17.84
N ASP A 990 44.38 26.36 16.61
CA ASP A 990 45.37 25.46 16.02
C ASP A 990 46.76 26.12 15.95
N SER A 991 46.80 27.43 15.65
CA SER A 991 48.04 28.22 15.68
C SER A 991 48.62 28.34 17.09
N PHE A 992 47.78 28.54 18.11
CA PHE A 992 48.23 28.57 19.51
C PHE A 992 48.71 27.20 19.98
N GLU A 993 48.05 26.10 19.60
CA GLU A 993 48.50 24.73 19.90
C GLU A 993 49.88 24.48 19.32
N THR A 994 50.07 24.79 18.03
CA THR A 994 51.37 24.66 17.36
C THR A 994 52.43 25.51 18.06
N GLN A 995 52.10 26.71 18.54
CA GLN A 995 53.03 27.55 19.30
C GLN A 995 53.39 26.94 20.66
N ILE A 996 52.41 26.43 21.39
CA ILE A 996 52.60 25.77 22.69
C ILE A 996 53.52 24.55 22.53
N GLU A 997 53.22 23.66 21.57
CA GLU A 997 54.03 22.47 21.31
C GLU A 997 55.50 22.82 21.01
N ASN A 998 55.72 23.84 20.18
CA ASN A 998 57.07 24.30 19.85
C ASN A 998 57.80 24.90 21.08
N MET A 999 57.09 25.66 21.91
CA MET A 999 57.63 26.25 23.13
C MET A 999 57.94 25.17 24.17
N GLU A 1000 57.07 24.19 24.38
CA GLU A 1000 57.29 23.05 25.27
C GLU A 1000 58.47 22.18 24.80
N ALA A 1001 58.57 21.89 23.50
CA ALA A 1001 59.70 21.16 22.94
C ALA A 1001 61.03 21.91 23.16
N PHE A 1002 61.01 23.25 23.03
CA PHE A 1002 62.17 24.07 23.34
C PHE A 1002 62.53 24.06 24.83
N LEU A 1003 61.53 24.20 25.71
CA LEU A 1003 61.71 24.14 27.16
C LEU A 1003 62.27 22.77 27.59
N ASN A 1004 61.78 21.67 27.04
CA ASN A 1004 62.29 20.31 27.31
C ASN A 1004 63.77 20.17 26.92
N ARG A 1005 64.16 20.58 25.71
CA ARG A 1005 65.57 20.58 25.28
C ARG A 1005 66.45 21.45 26.17
N LYS A 1006 65.93 22.60 26.62
CA LYS A 1006 66.63 23.52 27.54
C LYS A 1006 66.82 22.88 28.92
N THR A 1007 65.80 22.22 29.46
CA THR A 1007 65.86 21.45 30.71
C THR A 1007 66.92 20.36 30.62
N GLU A 1008 66.92 19.54 29.57
CA GLU A 1008 67.92 18.50 29.35
C GLU A 1008 69.34 19.06 29.26
N SER A 1009 69.53 20.17 28.52
CA SER A 1009 70.82 20.85 28.41
C SER A 1009 71.32 21.35 29.77
N LEU A 1010 70.44 21.97 30.57
CA LEU A 1010 70.77 22.44 31.91
C LEU A 1010 71.10 21.27 32.84
N ILE A 1011 70.29 20.20 32.85
CA ILE A 1011 70.56 18.98 33.63
C ILE A 1011 71.95 18.42 33.28
N ASN A 1012 72.25 18.25 31.98
CA ASN A 1012 73.54 17.71 31.53
C ASN A 1012 74.72 18.58 31.98
N ARG A 1013 74.57 19.91 31.94
CA ARG A 1013 75.60 20.85 32.42
C ARG A 1013 75.81 20.74 33.93
N PHE A 1014 74.74 20.65 34.71
CA PHE A 1014 74.85 20.52 36.17
C PHE A 1014 75.39 19.14 36.60
N VAL A 1015 75.01 18.06 35.92
CA VAL A 1015 75.60 16.73 36.13
C VAL A 1015 77.10 16.71 35.82
N ALA A 1016 77.51 17.33 34.70
CA ALA A 1016 78.94 17.42 34.35
C ALA A 1016 79.74 18.24 35.39
N MET A 1017 79.14 19.28 35.96
CA MET A 1017 79.74 20.06 37.05
C MET A 1017 79.82 19.25 38.35
N GLU A 1018 78.78 18.50 38.74
CA GLU A 1018 78.80 17.60 39.90
C GLU A 1018 79.87 16.51 39.76
N LEU A 1019 80.02 15.90 38.59
CA LEU A 1019 81.07 14.92 38.33
C LEU A 1019 82.48 15.54 38.42
N SER A 1020 82.63 16.79 37.98
CA SER A 1020 83.90 17.52 38.09
C SER A 1020 84.20 17.89 39.54
N LEU A 1021 83.20 18.34 40.30
CA LEU A 1021 83.29 18.61 41.74
C LEU A 1021 83.61 17.34 42.53
N SER A 1022 82.95 16.22 42.25
CA SER A 1022 83.24 14.94 42.88
C SER A 1022 84.67 14.47 42.58
N LYS A 1023 85.18 14.67 41.36
CA LYS A 1023 86.59 14.41 41.05
C LYS A 1023 87.55 15.30 41.85
N ILE A 1024 87.21 16.59 42.02
CA ILE A 1024 88.00 17.53 42.83
C ILE A 1024 87.92 17.17 44.32
N GLN A 1025 86.75 16.76 44.83
CA GLN A 1025 86.56 16.29 46.20
C GLN A 1025 87.40 15.03 46.45
N ASN A 1026 87.32 14.03 45.57
CA ASN A 1026 88.14 12.82 45.63
C ASN A 1026 89.64 13.12 45.51
N GLN A 1027 90.04 14.08 44.67
CA GLN A 1027 91.44 14.53 44.59
C GLN A 1027 91.87 15.27 45.85
N SER A 1028 91.00 16.08 46.46
CA SER A 1028 91.23 16.77 47.72
C SER A 1028 91.33 15.79 48.89
N ASP A 1029 90.47 14.76 48.93
CA ASP A 1029 90.50 13.68 49.92
C ASP A 1029 91.73 12.80 49.72
N TRP A 1030 92.12 12.51 48.48
CA TRP A 1030 93.38 11.84 48.15
C TRP A 1030 94.59 12.68 48.54
N LEU A 1031 94.60 13.97 48.25
CA LEU A 1031 95.66 14.91 48.66
C LEU A 1031 95.71 15.04 50.17
N THR A 1032 94.57 15.09 50.85
CA THR A 1032 94.47 15.09 52.32
C THR A 1032 94.98 13.78 52.91
N GLY A 1033 94.67 12.64 52.27
CA GLY A 1033 95.22 11.33 52.60
C GLY A 1033 96.73 11.23 52.38
N GLN A 1034 97.25 11.80 51.29
CA GLN A 1034 98.68 11.90 51.00
C GLN A 1034 99.41 12.88 51.93
N ILE A 1035 98.78 14.00 52.29
CA ILE A 1035 99.30 14.95 53.27
C ILE A 1035 99.36 14.28 54.65
N ASN A 1036 98.30 13.58 55.07
CA ASN A 1036 98.28 12.79 56.31
C ASN A 1036 99.34 11.67 56.28
N ALA A 1037 99.50 10.97 55.15
CA ALA A 1037 100.53 9.94 54.96
C ALA A 1037 101.96 10.54 54.96
N SER A 1038 102.14 11.73 54.40
CA SER A 1038 103.42 12.47 54.42
C SER A 1038 103.75 13.02 55.81
N TYR A 1039 102.72 13.39 56.60
CA TYR A 1039 102.87 13.82 57.99
C TYR A 1039 103.28 12.63 58.88
N SER A 1040 102.81 11.42 58.59
CA SER A 1040 103.27 10.18 59.25
C SER A 1040 104.63 9.67 58.74
N GLY A 1041 105.08 10.08 57.55
CA GLY A 1041 106.38 9.68 56.98
C GLY A 1041 107.57 10.55 57.42
N TRP A 1042 107.32 11.72 58.01
CA TRP A 1042 108.33 12.69 58.47
C TRP A 1042 108.23 12.97 59.98
N GLY A 1043 107.92 11.92 60.75
CA GLY A 1043 108.13 11.86 62.20
C GLY A 1043 109.11 10.72 62.50
N TRP A 1044 110.19 11.05 63.21
CA TRP A 1044 111.28 10.17 63.64
C TRP A 1044 110.85 8.86 64.31
#